data_AF-K0E1U3-F1
#
_entry.id   AF-K0E1U3-F1
#
_cell.length_a   1.000
_cell.length_b   1.000
_cell.length_c   1.000
_cell.angle_alpha   90.00
_cell.angle_beta   90.00
_cell.angle_gamma   90.00
#
_symmetry.space_group_name_H-M   'P 1'
#
loop_
_entity.id
_entity.type
_entity.pdbx_description
1 polymer ?
#
loop_
_entity_poly.entity_id
_entity_poly.type
_entity_poly.pdbx_seq_one_letter_code
_entity_poly.pdbx_strand_id
1 'polypeptide(L)'
;MVRATRFLILLFAAAPLMASAAGIVVDGGTATTVSTTTNGHQTVNIAPAFAGVSSNTYTSFSVDAAGASLNNVGINARTIVNQVTSTNPSIISGRIDVLGSRANVILANPNGITVNGGSFINTGRVALTTGHVSFKDTVPVAGLPERDIVLDTSTGTIVVGPQGLSGALIGLDLIAKNLQINGPLANTFTSQTAAIRAVAGNSHVTLNTAVSPTDNGNDWLTLSTPTTPATASSFAIDITAAGSLTSGRVQLIVTDKGPGVRSAGPMNATLGDFTLSSNGSVQFSNTTLTAQNNLDLQVQDGIAFTDTKLKTNNGSATLAASGAVSLTGSSLLTAAGIHMSGAGIALTQDAMAQSVVASTNSGVVLTSTGDITNFGSLIQGQQINTLDSASLGAVTLNATGNIWNHSTADSKLAVLFGAAGDVSVTAGGSVTNQNARILSNKALTITAGGDVNNIVDHSSGTNGGAPVGYSDRSWRLLFVEHRESGFDVDYGAIADPLKLAYITADDGKLAISGANVTNVGGSILANGGSIAITARNQLLTQGVFTGQASYRQTCFFFCSSSSSSSVQAFGGVIEASQDITLKAGTQITNTGGTVLALNALKLDAPKTLAQAVLGYSAINRNHDLKAWFGNSWSAIFAADTGGVFTGGNGQVELTGEADIDGGAFNAPGGIKAAGGVNTIRAPYRAPVTIGNHNHIGLVSWFGL
;
A
#
# COMPACT_ATOMS: atom_id res chain seq x y z
N MET A 1 50.50 21.70 -19.41
CA MET A 1 49.98 22.79 -20.27
C MET A 1 48.59 22.40 -20.77
N VAL A 2 47.51 22.81 -20.10
CA VAL A 2 46.19 23.08 -20.71
C VAL A 2 45.55 24.18 -19.87
N ARG A 3 45.07 25.24 -20.54
CA ARG A 3 44.69 26.54 -20.01
C ARG A 3 43.38 26.49 -19.21
N ALA A 4 43.38 27.16 -18.05
CA ALA A 4 42.20 27.53 -17.30
C ALA A 4 41.56 28.80 -17.90
N THR A 5 40.31 28.70 -18.34
CA THR A 5 39.51 29.83 -18.83
C THR A 5 38.60 30.29 -17.71
N ARG A 6 38.90 31.46 -17.12
CA ARG A 6 38.07 32.11 -16.09
C ARG A 6 36.88 32.79 -16.77
N PHE A 7 35.65 32.34 -16.47
CA PHE A 7 34.42 33.07 -16.80
C PHE A 7 34.10 34.05 -15.66
N LEU A 8 34.08 35.34 -15.99
CA LEU A 8 33.66 36.43 -15.11
C LEU A 8 32.15 36.62 -15.28
N ILE A 9 31.36 36.22 -14.29
CA ILE A 9 29.90 36.43 -14.27
C ILE A 9 29.63 37.78 -13.58
N LEU A 10 29.14 38.77 -14.34
CA LEU A 10 28.63 40.03 -13.80
C LEU A 10 27.29 39.80 -13.10
N LEU A 11 27.23 40.10 -11.81
CA LEU A 11 26.01 40.16 -11.00
C LEU A 11 25.23 41.44 -11.32
N PHE A 12 24.08 41.34 -11.97
CA PHE A 12 23.09 42.43 -12.00
C PHE A 12 22.18 42.30 -10.77
N ALA A 13 22.41 43.15 -9.77
CA ALA A 13 21.50 43.31 -8.65
C ALA A 13 20.28 44.12 -9.11
N ALA A 14 19.20 43.43 -9.51
CA ALA A 14 17.89 44.05 -9.63
C ALA A 14 17.31 44.19 -8.22
N ALA A 15 17.33 45.40 -7.67
CA ALA A 15 16.61 45.72 -6.44
C ALA A 15 15.09 45.53 -6.69
N PRO A 16 14.35 44.80 -5.83
CA PRO A 16 12.92 44.71 -5.98
C PRO A 16 12.30 46.09 -5.68
N LEU A 17 11.60 46.64 -6.66
CA LEU A 17 10.64 47.71 -6.44
C LEU A 17 9.57 47.17 -5.47
N MET A 18 9.67 47.58 -4.21
CA MET A 18 8.63 47.41 -3.21
C MET A 18 7.40 48.19 -3.69
N ALA A 19 6.47 47.52 -4.37
CA ALA A 19 5.15 48.08 -4.61
C ALA A 19 4.45 48.16 -3.25
N SER A 20 4.29 49.37 -2.71
CA SER A 20 3.42 49.59 -1.55
C SER A 20 1.99 49.27 -1.97
N ALA A 21 1.40 48.21 -1.45
CA ALA A 21 -0.03 47.99 -1.60
C ALA A 21 -0.76 49.17 -0.96
N ALA A 22 -1.70 49.78 -1.68
CA ALA A 22 -2.66 50.68 -1.06
C ALA A 22 -3.40 49.88 0.02
N GLY A 23 -3.52 50.43 1.25
CA GLY A 23 -4.26 49.81 2.35
C GLY A 23 -5.75 49.65 2.03
N ILE A 24 -6.60 49.70 3.04
CA ILE A 24 -8.05 49.67 2.86
C ILE A 24 -8.52 51.02 2.28
N VAL A 25 -9.11 50.99 1.08
CA VAL A 25 -9.62 52.15 0.34
C VAL A 25 -11.02 51.82 -0.18
N VAL A 26 -12.03 52.54 0.30
CA VAL A 26 -13.43 52.39 -0.16
C VAL A 26 -13.60 52.89 -1.58
N ASP A 27 -14.50 52.25 -2.34
CA ASP A 27 -14.83 52.67 -3.72
C ASP A 27 -15.99 53.67 -3.80
N GLY A 28 -16.64 53.97 -2.67
CA GLY A 28 -17.82 54.84 -2.59
C GLY A 28 -19.13 54.16 -3.02
N GLY A 29 -19.13 52.86 -3.34
CA GLY A 29 -20.32 52.09 -3.71
C GLY A 29 -21.23 51.74 -2.53
N THR A 30 -20.71 51.83 -1.31
CA THR A 30 -21.42 51.54 -0.04
C THR A 30 -21.19 52.66 0.97
N ALA A 31 -22.04 52.76 2.00
CA ALA A 31 -21.90 53.73 3.10
C ALA A 31 -20.77 53.36 4.10
N THR A 32 -19.69 52.75 3.59
CA THR A 32 -18.51 52.33 4.34
C THR A 32 -17.52 53.49 4.39
N THR A 33 -16.90 53.72 5.55
CA THR A 33 -15.83 54.71 5.69
C THR A 33 -14.62 54.10 6.36
N VAL A 34 -13.43 54.64 6.09
CA VAL A 34 -12.17 54.17 6.68
C VAL A 34 -11.48 55.34 7.37
N SER A 35 -11.11 55.17 8.63
CA SER A 35 -10.21 56.07 9.34
C SER A 35 -8.87 55.38 9.55
N THR A 36 -7.78 56.13 9.42
CA THR A 36 -6.41 55.61 9.64
C THR A 36 -5.80 56.37 10.80
N THR A 37 -5.26 55.63 11.76
CA THR A 37 -4.60 56.21 12.94
C THR A 37 -3.11 56.45 12.67
N THR A 38 -2.44 57.20 13.55
CA THR A 38 -1.04 57.61 13.36
C THR A 38 -0.05 56.45 13.25
N ASN A 39 -0.39 55.27 13.79
CA ASN A 39 0.45 54.07 13.71
C ASN A 39 0.18 53.23 12.44
N GLY A 40 -0.66 53.70 11.52
CA GLY A 40 -1.04 52.99 10.30
C GLY A 40 -2.25 52.08 10.43
N HIS A 41 -2.72 51.80 11.65
CA HIS A 41 -3.89 50.94 11.85
C HIS A 41 -5.16 51.58 11.27
N GLN A 42 -5.92 50.81 10.50
CA GLN A 42 -7.13 51.27 9.82
C GLN A 42 -8.40 50.74 10.48
N THR A 43 -9.37 51.62 10.74
CA THR A 43 -10.70 51.25 11.24
C THR A 43 -11.72 51.45 10.13
N VAL A 44 -12.39 50.38 9.75
CA VAL A 44 -13.51 50.36 8.80
C VAL A 44 -14.80 50.54 9.59
N ASN A 45 -15.48 51.67 9.41
CA ASN A 45 -16.87 51.80 9.84
C ASN A 45 -17.75 51.17 8.76
N ILE A 46 -18.31 50.00 9.10
CA ILE A 46 -19.05 49.18 8.15
C ILE A 46 -20.41 49.83 7.79
N ALA A 47 -20.91 49.54 6.60
CA ALA A 47 -22.21 49.99 6.15
C ALA A 47 -23.36 49.38 7.00
N PRO A 48 -24.54 50.02 7.06
CA PRO A 48 -25.72 49.46 7.73
C PRO A 48 -26.04 48.03 7.27
N ALA A 49 -26.48 47.18 8.19
CA ALA A 49 -26.82 45.80 7.89
C ALA A 49 -28.25 45.65 7.35
N PHE A 50 -28.42 44.79 6.35
CA PHE A 50 -29.72 44.31 5.86
C PHE A 50 -29.82 42.81 6.13
N ALA A 51 -30.92 42.35 6.76
CA ALA A 51 -31.10 40.96 7.17
C ALA A 51 -29.93 40.38 8.03
N GLY A 52 -29.20 41.27 8.72
CA GLY A 52 -28.00 40.92 9.50
C GLY A 52 -26.70 40.85 8.69
N VAL A 53 -26.70 41.22 7.41
CA VAL A 53 -25.52 41.28 6.54
C VAL A 53 -25.12 42.73 6.27
N SER A 54 -23.91 43.12 6.64
CA SER A 54 -23.29 44.40 6.23
C SER A 54 -22.42 44.15 5.00
N SER A 55 -22.72 44.83 3.89
CA SER A 55 -21.95 44.74 2.64
C SER A 55 -21.08 45.98 2.45
N ASN A 56 -19.79 45.78 2.23
CA ASN A 56 -18.77 46.83 2.16
C ASN A 56 -17.92 46.63 0.92
N THR A 57 -17.75 47.68 0.13
CA THR A 57 -17.08 47.64 -1.18
C THR A 57 -15.83 48.52 -1.20
N TYR A 58 -14.78 48.04 -1.86
CA TYR A 58 -13.44 48.62 -1.81
C TYR A 58 -12.74 48.64 -3.17
N THR A 59 -12.01 49.72 -3.44
CA THR A 59 -11.02 49.74 -4.53
C THR A 59 -9.75 48.99 -4.13
N SER A 60 -9.41 48.95 -2.84
CA SER A 60 -8.33 48.10 -2.31
C SER A 60 -8.69 47.64 -0.90
N PHE A 61 -8.42 46.38 -0.60
CA PHE A 61 -8.49 45.87 0.76
C PHE A 61 -7.20 45.09 1.04
N SER A 62 -6.21 45.79 1.57
CA SER A 62 -4.97 45.18 2.08
C SER A 62 -4.74 45.65 3.51
N VAL A 63 -4.29 44.74 4.36
CA VAL A 63 -4.05 44.95 5.79
C VAL A 63 -2.57 44.71 6.03
N ASP A 64 -1.86 45.77 6.42
CA ASP A 64 -0.45 45.67 6.76
C ASP A 64 -0.25 45.11 8.19
N ALA A 65 1.00 45.11 8.66
CA ALA A 65 1.33 44.62 10.00
C ALA A 65 0.70 45.45 11.14
N ALA A 66 0.28 46.70 10.90
CA ALA A 66 -0.40 47.51 11.91
C ALA A 66 -1.81 46.98 12.21
N GLY A 67 -2.42 46.27 11.26
CA GLY A 67 -3.73 45.62 11.40
C GLY A 67 -4.91 46.53 11.04
N ALA A 68 -6.10 45.95 11.10
CA ALA A 68 -7.35 46.63 10.83
C ALA A 68 -8.50 46.19 11.75
N SER A 69 -9.41 47.12 12.04
CA SER A 69 -10.62 46.85 12.81
C SER A 69 -11.88 47.06 11.96
N LEU A 70 -12.79 46.10 11.97
CA LEU A 70 -14.14 46.22 11.44
C LEU A 70 -15.07 46.69 12.56
N ASN A 71 -15.51 47.95 12.51
CA ASN A 71 -16.34 48.54 13.55
C ASN A 71 -17.80 48.10 13.42
N ASN A 72 -18.21 47.11 14.23
CA ASN A 72 -19.58 46.59 14.28
C ASN A 72 -20.38 47.16 15.47
N VAL A 73 -19.88 48.19 16.15
CA VAL A 73 -20.57 48.85 17.25
C VAL A 73 -21.79 49.61 16.72
N GLY A 74 -22.97 49.34 17.28
CA GLY A 74 -24.23 49.96 16.88
C GLY A 74 -24.86 49.38 15.60
N ILE A 75 -24.07 48.77 14.71
CA ILE A 75 -24.59 48.10 13.50
C ILE A 75 -25.07 46.68 13.80
N ASN A 76 -24.37 45.93 14.66
CA ASN A 76 -24.72 44.56 15.05
C ASN A 76 -24.95 43.60 13.87
N ALA A 77 -24.14 43.73 12.81
CA ALA A 77 -24.15 42.79 11.71
C ALA A 77 -23.74 41.40 12.21
N ARG A 78 -24.50 40.36 11.80
CA ARG A 78 -24.11 38.95 11.99
C ARG A 78 -23.01 38.56 11.02
N THR A 79 -23.05 39.08 9.79
CA THR A 79 -22.04 38.80 8.76
C THR A 79 -21.57 40.11 8.13
N ILE A 80 -20.26 40.29 8.05
CA ILE A 80 -19.60 41.44 7.41
C ILE A 80 -18.94 40.95 6.12
N VAL A 81 -19.43 41.45 5.00
CA VAL A 81 -18.89 41.16 3.67
C VAL A 81 -18.00 42.31 3.23
N ASN A 82 -16.76 41.98 2.88
CA ASN A 82 -15.77 42.90 2.33
C ASN A 82 -15.44 42.47 0.91
N GLN A 83 -15.83 43.28 -0.07
CA GLN A 83 -15.68 42.97 -1.49
C GLN A 83 -14.76 43.97 -2.17
N VAL A 84 -13.69 43.48 -2.80
CA VAL A 84 -12.85 44.31 -3.67
C VAL A 84 -13.45 44.33 -5.07
N THR A 85 -13.73 45.52 -5.59
CA THR A 85 -14.38 45.75 -6.89
C THR A 85 -13.41 46.14 -8.00
N SER A 86 -12.17 46.51 -7.64
CA SER A 86 -11.09 46.81 -8.60
C SER A 86 -10.41 45.54 -9.11
N THR A 87 -9.31 45.72 -9.85
CA THR A 87 -8.41 44.63 -10.30
C THR A 87 -7.24 44.39 -9.33
N ASN A 88 -7.18 45.08 -8.19
CA ASN A 88 -6.07 44.95 -7.25
C ASN A 88 -6.21 43.68 -6.39
N PRO A 89 -5.15 42.88 -6.21
CA PRO A 89 -5.16 41.76 -5.25
C PRO A 89 -5.11 42.28 -3.81
N SER A 90 -5.53 41.43 -2.87
CA SER A 90 -5.49 41.73 -1.43
C SER A 90 -4.26 41.11 -0.77
N ILE A 91 -3.58 41.87 0.10
CA ILE A 91 -2.49 41.37 0.94
C ILE A 91 -2.85 41.55 2.41
N ILE A 92 -2.84 40.47 3.19
CA ILE A 92 -3.18 40.44 4.61
C ILE A 92 -1.95 40.00 5.40
N SER A 93 -1.27 40.96 6.03
CA SER A 93 -0.04 40.77 6.80
C SER A 93 -0.18 41.11 8.28
N GLY A 94 -1.40 41.41 8.74
CA GLY A 94 -1.65 41.73 10.14
C GLY A 94 -3.03 41.26 10.61
N ARG A 95 -3.36 41.66 11.83
CA ARG A 95 -4.61 41.28 12.49
C ARG A 95 -5.81 42.00 11.88
N ILE A 96 -6.92 41.29 11.74
CA ILE A 96 -8.26 41.83 11.49
C ILE A 96 -9.15 41.51 12.69
N ASP A 97 -9.66 42.53 13.38
CA ASP A 97 -10.57 42.34 14.51
C ASP A 97 -11.94 42.98 14.28
N VAL A 98 -12.99 42.38 14.85
CA VAL A 98 -14.34 42.96 14.85
C VAL A 98 -14.56 43.68 16.17
N LEU A 99 -14.83 44.99 16.13
CA LEU A 99 -15.16 45.77 17.32
C LEU A 99 -16.66 45.63 17.63
N GLY A 100 -16.99 45.44 18.91
CA GLY A 100 -18.39 45.26 19.35
C GLY A 100 -18.85 43.81 19.21
N SER A 101 -20.07 43.62 18.70
CA SER A 101 -20.70 42.31 18.57
C SER A 101 -19.93 41.40 17.61
N ARG A 102 -19.65 40.16 18.05
CA ARG A 102 -18.98 39.12 17.25
C ARG A 102 -19.71 38.93 15.92
N ALA A 103 -18.97 38.83 14.81
CA ALA A 103 -19.52 38.66 13.47
C ALA A 103 -18.78 37.57 12.67
N ASN A 104 -19.44 37.01 11.65
CA ASN A 104 -18.77 36.30 10.58
C ASN A 104 -18.13 37.32 9.63
N VAL A 105 -16.98 36.98 9.05
CA VAL A 105 -16.26 37.87 8.13
C VAL A 105 -16.02 37.17 6.80
N ILE A 106 -16.38 37.84 5.71
CA ILE A 106 -16.08 37.39 4.35
C ILE A 106 -15.19 38.43 3.71
N LEU A 107 -14.06 37.99 3.16
CA LEU A 107 -13.18 38.82 2.32
C LEU A 107 -13.16 38.20 0.92
N ALA A 108 -13.76 38.92 -0.03
CA ALA A 108 -13.90 38.49 -1.41
C ALA A 108 -13.06 39.37 -2.34
N ASN A 109 -12.11 38.76 -3.04
CA ASN A 109 -11.32 39.41 -4.07
C ASN A 109 -11.00 38.44 -5.21
N PRO A 110 -11.73 38.51 -6.35
CA PRO A 110 -11.48 37.66 -7.51
C PRO A 110 -10.07 37.74 -8.09
N ASN A 111 -9.35 38.84 -7.85
CA ASN A 111 -7.98 39.03 -8.32
C ASN A 111 -6.94 38.26 -7.48
N GLY A 112 -7.35 37.68 -6.35
CA GLY A 112 -6.50 36.90 -5.46
C GLY A 112 -6.29 37.52 -4.08
N ILE A 113 -5.94 36.67 -3.12
CA ILE A 113 -5.70 37.04 -1.71
C ILE A 113 -4.40 36.39 -1.26
N THR A 114 -3.45 37.19 -0.79
CA THR A 114 -2.22 36.70 -0.15
C THR A 114 -2.30 36.97 1.35
N VAL A 115 -2.09 35.95 2.17
CA VAL A 115 -2.04 36.07 3.63
C VAL A 115 -0.66 35.69 4.11
N ASN A 116 0.01 36.56 4.86
CA ASN A 116 1.35 36.31 5.39
C ASN A 116 1.49 36.93 6.78
N GLY A 117 1.06 36.20 7.81
CA GLY A 117 0.99 36.68 9.20
C GLY A 117 -0.39 37.20 9.58
N GLY A 118 -1.43 36.87 8.81
CA GLY A 118 -2.80 37.27 9.09
C GLY A 118 -3.37 36.58 10.33
N SER A 119 -4.21 37.30 11.07
CA SER A 119 -5.01 36.71 12.14
C SER A 119 -6.38 37.37 12.28
N PHE A 120 -7.36 36.61 12.77
CA PHE A 120 -8.73 37.10 12.98
C PHE A 120 -9.13 37.01 14.44
N ILE A 121 -9.68 38.11 14.99
CA ILE A 121 -10.13 38.18 16.39
C ILE A 121 -11.59 38.63 16.47
N ASN A 122 -12.31 38.05 17.44
CA ASN A 122 -13.74 38.30 17.65
C ASN A 122 -14.60 37.99 16.41
N THR A 123 -14.21 36.96 15.68
CA THR A 123 -14.91 36.47 14.48
C THR A 123 -15.44 35.07 14.70
N GLY A 124 -16.67 34.80 14.26
CA GLY A 124 -17.26 33.47 14.28
C GLY A 124 -16.61 32.57 13.24
N ARG A 125 -17.06 32.75 11.99
CA ARG A 125 -16.52 32.11 10.80
C ARG A 125 -15.83 33.14 9.92
N VAL A 126 -14.81 32.71 9.20
CA VAL A 126 -14.10 33.53 8.22
C VAL A 126 -14.10 32.82 6.89
N ALA A 127 -14.54 33.49 5.82
CA ALA A 127 -14.34 33.02 4.45
C ALA A 127 -13.39 33.97 3.71
N LEU A 128 -12.28 33.44 3.21
CA LEU A 128 -11.44 34.12 2.22
C LEU A 128 -11.79 33.54 0.86
N THR A 129 -12.18 34.39 -0.09
CA THR A 129 -12.65 33.89 -1.39
C THR A 129 -12.19 34.71 -2.57
N THR A 130 -11.94 34.04 -3.69
CA THR A 130 -11.79 34.66 -5.02
C THR A 130 -13.06 34.56 -5.87
N GLY A 131 -14.18 34.17 -5.25
CA GLY A 131 -15.48 34.14 -5.89
C GLY A 131 -16.07 35.54 -6.05
N HIS A 132 -16.86 35.71 -7.11
CA HIS A 132 -17.73 36.87 -7.25
C HIS A 132 -18.89 36.75 -6.25
N VAL A 133 -19.09 37.81 -5.47
CA VAL A 133 -20.17 37.89 -4.48
C VAL A 133 -21.46 38.31 -5.15
N SER A 134 -22.52 37.55 -4.91
CA SER A 134 -23.91 37.96 -5.14
C SER A 134 -24.77 37.62 -3.92
N PHE A 135 -26.00 38.15 -3.87
CA PHE A 135 -26.90 37.99 -2.74
C PHE A 135 -28.16 37.26 -3.16
N LYS A 136 -28.64 36.36 -2.30
CA LYS A 136 -29.91 35.67 -2.46
C LYS A 136 -30.82 36.03 -1.30
N ASP A 137 -31.77 36.90 -1.57
CA ASP A 137 -32.75 37.34 -0.56
C ASP A 137 -33.95 36.39 -0.55
N THR A 138 -34.31 35.92 0.64
CA THR A 138 -35.47 35.07 0.86
C THR A 138 -36.30 35.61 2.02
N VAL A 139 -37.58 35.26 2.05
CA VAL A 139 -38.45 35.52 3.20
C VAL A 139 -38.98 34.16 3.63
N PRO A 140 -38.40 33.52 4.67
CA PRO A 140 -38.92 32.28 5.22
C PRO A 140 -40.34 32.46 5.73
N VAL A 141 -41.04 31.36 5.97
CA VAL A 141 -42.43 31.33 6.48
C VAL A 141 -42.59 32.11 7.80
N ALA A 142 -41.51 32.31 8.56
CA ALA A 142 -41.46 33.14 9.76
C ALA A 142 -41.52 34.67 9.52
N GLY A 143 -41.51 35.13 8.25
CA GLY A 143 -41.80 36.51 7.86
C GLY A 143 -40.65 37.52 8.00
N LEU A 144 -39.46 37.12 8.47
CA LEU A 144 -38.27 37.97 8.54
C LEU A 144 -37.40 37.81 7.28
N PRO A 145 -36.86 38.87 6.66
CA PRO A 145 -35.98 38.72 5.51
C PRO A 145 -34.66 38.04 5.91
N GLU A 146 -34.20 37.12 5.07
CA GLU A 146 -32.88 36.48 5.13
C GLU A 146 -32.10 36.79 3.85
N ARG A 147 -30.77 36.91 3.95
CA ARG A 147 -29.88 37.22 2.84
C ARG A 147 -28.70 36.25 2.83
N ASP A 148 -28.75 35.26 1.97
CA ASP A 148 -27.61 34.38 1.76
C ASP A 148 -26.58 35.01 0.82
N ILE A 149 -25.33 34.57 0.95
CA ILE A 149 -24.23 35.04 0.13
C ILE A 149 -23.86 33.94 -0.85
N VAL A 150 -23.90 34.25 -2.13
CA VAL A 150 -23.57 33.33 -3.21
C VAL A 150 -22.20 33.71 -3.76
N LEU A 151 -21.33 32.73 -3.86
CA LEU A 151 -19.93 32.85 -4.31
C LEU A 151 -19.72 32.00 -5.55
N ASP A 152 -19.52 32.67 -6.69
CA ASP A 152 -19.17 32.03 -7.96
C ASP A 152 -17.68 32.15 -8.21
N THR A 153 -16.96 31.03 -8.10
CA THR A 153 -15.50 30.98 -8.19
C THR A 153 -15.07 30.28 -9.47
N SER A 154 -14.25 30.98 -10.26
CA SER A 154 -13.70 30.46 -11.53
C SER A 154 -12.24 30.89 -11.78
N THR A 155 -11.76 31.91 -11.08
CA THR A 155 -10.41 32.48 -11.19
C THR A 155 -9.87 32.88 -9.82
N GLY A 156 -8.61 33.34 -9.77
CA GLY A 156 -7.97 33.86 -8.57
C GLY A 156 -7.28 32.79 -7.71
N THR A 157 -6.19 33.18 -7.06
CA THR A 157 -5.43 32.31 -6.16
C THR A 157 -5.44 32.87 -4.76
N ILE A 158 -5.59 31.99 -3.76
CA ILE A 158 -5.25 32.33 -2.38
C ILE A 158 -3.89 31.75 -2.05
N VAL A 159 -2.99 32.60 -1.56
CA VAL A 159 -1.63 32.22 -1.15
C VAL A 159 -1.49 32.42 0.35
N VAL A 160 -1.17 31.38 1.10
CA VAL A 160 -0.75 31.46 2.50
C VAL A 160 0.77 31.45 2.53
N GLY A 161 1.37 32.61 2.75
CA GLY A 161 2.81 32.82 2.82
C GLY A 161 3.46 32.22 4.07
N PRO A 162 4.79 32.34 4.21
CA PRO A 162 5.58 31.65 5.25
C PRO A 162 5.18 31.99 6.69
N GLN A 163 4.67 33.19 6.96
CA GLN A 163 4.19 33.59 8.30
C GLN A 163 2.79 33.04 8.61
N GLY A 164 2.14 32.39 7.65
CA GLY A 164 0.91 31.65 7.86
C GLY A 164 -0.33 32.51 8.05
N LEU A 165 -1.39 31.84 8.51
CA LEU A 165 -2.68 32.38 8.91
C LEU A 165 -3.15 31.63 10.16
N SER A 166 -3.49 32.37 11.22
CA SER A 166 -3.96 31.78 12.47
C SER A 166 -5.21 32.48 13.03
N GLY A 167 -6.06 31.74 13.74
CA GLY A 167 -7.21 32.33 14.43
C GLY A 167 -7.97 31.30 15.27
N ALA A 168 -8.69 31.78 16.29
CA ALA A 168 -9.61 30.96 17.07
C ALA A 168 -11.03 31.07 16.48
N LEU A 169 -11.32 30.25 15.47
CA LEU A 169 -12.50 30.37 14.63
C LEU A 169 -13.39 29.15 14.75
N ILE A 170 -14.71 29.33 14.64
CA ILE A 170 -15.63 28.20 14.46
C ILE A 170 -15.36 27.53 13.10
N GLY A 171 -15.08 28.33 12.07
CA GLY A 171 -14.72 27.83 10.74
C GLY A 171 -13.83 28.82 10.00
N LEU A 172 -12.85 28.28 9.27
CA LEU A 172 -12.04 29.00 8.30
C LEU A 172 -12.23 28.37 6.93
N ASP A 173 -12.91 29.08 6.05
CA ASP A 173 -13.19 28.65 4.68
C ASP A 173 -12.27 29.39 3.70
N LEU A 174 -11.50 28.66 2.90
CA LEU A 174 -10.71 29.18 1.79
C LEU A 174 -11.34 28.71 0.48
N ILE A 175 -11.90 29.63 -0.31
CA ILE A 175 -12.72 29.31 -1.49
C ILE A 175 -12.11 30.00 -2.71
N ALA A 176 -11.36 29.28 -3.54
CA ALA A 176 -10.65 29.89 -4.66
C ALA A 176 -10.52 28.97 -5.88
N LYS A 177 -10.05 29.51 -7.01
CA LYS A 177 -9.69 28.65 -8.15
C LYS A 177 -8.46 27.81 -7.84
N ASN A 178 -7.44 28.41 -7.21
CA ASN A 178 -6.24 27.71 -6.73
C ASN A 178 -5.88 28.14 -5.30
N LEU A 179 -5.32 27.22 -4.53
CA LEU A 179 -4.81 27.44 -3.19
C LEU A 179 -3.34 27.03 -3.12
N GLN A 180 -2.47 27.95 -2.66
CA GLN A 180 -1.07 27.69 -2.38
C GLN A 180 -0.79 27.90 -0.90
N ILE A 181 -0.30 26.87 -0.22
CA ILE A 181 -0.06 26.89 1.22
C ILE A 181 1.44 26.70 1.47
N ASN A 182 2.11 27.82 1.71
CA ASN A 182 3.56 27.96 1.87
C ASN A 182 3.97 28.21 3.33
N GLY A 183 3.01 28.26 4.25
CA GLY A 183 3.22 28.41 5.69
C GLY A 183 2.08 27.82 6.51
N PRO A 184 2.12 27.96 7.84
CA PRO A 184 1.14 27.33 8.72
C PRO A 184 -0.27 27.91 8.56
N LEU A 185 -1.27 27.04 8.38
CA LEU A 185 -2.69 27.39 8.44
C LEU A 185 -3.31 26.73 9.68
N ALA A 186 -3.55 27.53 10.73
CA ALA A 186 -3.93 27.03 12.05
C ALA A 186 -5.25 27.63 12.54
N ASN A 187 -6.26 26.79 12.76
CA ASN A 187 -7.42 27.14 13.54
C ASN A 187 -7.23 26.60 14.98
N THR A 188 -7.01 27.52 15.92
CA THR A 188 -6.69 27.19 17.31
C THR A 188 -7.91 26.99 18.19
N PHE A 189 -9.12 27.04 17.62
CA PHE A 189 -10.35 26.78 18.37
C PHE A 189 -10.50 25.27 18.64
N THR A 190 -10.40 24.89 19.92
CA THR A 190 -10.47 23.50 20.37
C THR A 190 -11.91 23.00 20.43
N SER A 191 -12.47 22.60 19.30
CA SER A 191 -13.80 21.96 19.20
C SER A 191 -13.79 20.87 18.14
N GLN A 192 -14.58 19.81 18.33
CA GLN A 192 -14.85 18.81 17.29
C GLN A 192 -15.54 19.40 16.06
N THR A 193 -16.13 20.59 16.19
CA THR A 193 -16.80 21.30 15.10
C THR A 193 -15.96 22.39 14.44
N ALA A 194 -14.82 22.74 15.05
CA ALA A 194 -13.88 23.70 14.48
C ALA A 194 -13.31 23.15 13.17
N ALA A 195 -13.43 23.89 12.07
CA ALA A 195 -13.00 23.42 10.76
C ALA A 195 -12.04 24.38 10.07
N ILE A 196 -11.09 23.82 9.33
CA ILE A 196 -10.51 24.45 8.14
C ILE A 196 -11.14 23.74 6.95
N ARG A 197 -11.73 24.49 6.04
CA ARG A 197 -12.29 23.99 4.77
C ARG A 197 -11.61 24.71 3.61
N ALA A 198 -11.06 23.94 2.69
CA ALA A 198 -10.47 24.44 1.46
C ALA A 198 -11.30 23.94 0.28
N VAL A 199 -11.91 24.86 -0.45
CA VAL A 199 -12.67 24.59 -1.68
C VAL A 199 -11.89 25.17 -2.84
N ALA A 200 -11.40 24.31 -3.74
CA ALA A 200 -10.58 24.68 -4.87
C ALA A 200 -11.17 24.21 -6.22
N GLY A 201 -11.00 25.02 -7.25
CA GLY A 201 -11.54 24.77 -8.60
C GLY A 201 -12.74 25.65 -8.93
N ASN A 202 -13.49 25.29 -9.98
CA ASN A 202 -14.75 25.97 -10.29
C ASN A 202 -15.82 25.58 -9.28
N SER A 203 -16.38 26.53 -8.55
CA SER A 203 -17.35 26.24 -7.49
C SER A 203 -18.46 27.28 -7.41
N HIS A 204 -19.66 26.81 -7.09
CA HIS A 204 -20.80 27.65 -6.70
C HIS A 204 -21.14 27.35 -5.24
N VAL A 205 -20.87 28.32 -4.36
CA VAL A 205 -21.05 28.17 -2.92
C VAL A 205 -22.13 29.13 -2.44
N THR A 206 -23.05 28.65 -1.61
CA THR A 206 -23.99 29.50 -0.87
C THR A 206 -23.66 29.45 0.62
N LEU A 207 -23.49 30.62 1.23
CA LEU A 207 -23.25 30.81 2.65
C LEU A 207 -24.53 31.30 3.33
N ASN A 208 -25.07 30.50 4.23
CA ASN A 208 -26.24 30.81 5.03
C ASN A 208 -25.86 31.79 6.15
N THR A 209 -26.32 33.03 6.05
CA THR A 209 -26.00 34.06 7.04
C THR A 209 -26.97 34.12 8.21
N ALA A 210 -28.00 33.27 8.24
CA ALA A 210 -28.87 33.13 9.40
C ALA A 210 -28.12 32.47 10.58
N VAL A 211 -27.10 31.67 10.28
CA VAL A 211 -26.22 31.02 11.27
C VAL A 211 -25.48 32.06 12.10
N SER A 212 -25.64 31.99 13.42
CA SER A 212 -25.02 32.93 14.35
C SER A 212 -23.49 32.84 14.34
N PRO A 213 -22.75 33.95 14.52
CA PRO A 213 -21.29 33.96 14.71
C PRO A 213 -20.79 33.18 15.94
N THR A 214 -21.68 32.75 16.83
CA THR A 214 -21.38 31.91 17.98
C THR A 214 -21.88 30.47 17.81
N ASP A 215 -22.57 30.16 16.71
CA ASP A 215 -23.11 28.83 16.44
C ASP A 215 -22.04 27.93 15.82
N ASN A 216 -21.64 26.93 16.59
CA ASN A 216 -20.68 25.91 16.19
C ASN A 216 -21.33 24.54 15.95
N GLY A 217 -22.65 24.44 15.97
CA GLY A 217 -23.41 23.21 15.76
C GLY A 217 -23.92 23.06 14.32
N ASN A 218 -24.24 24.18 13.66
CA ASN A 218 -24.75 24.18 12.29
C ASN A 218 -23.67 24.54 11.26
N ASP A 219 -23.72 23.95 10.07
CA ASP A 219 -22.89 24.41 8.96
C ASP A 219 -23.57 25.59 8.25
N TRP A 220 -22.75 26.52 7.78
CA TRP A 220 -23.20 27.69 7.02
C TRP A 220 -22.93 27.55 5.52
N LEU A 221 -22.03 26.65 5.10
CA LEU A 221 -21.60 26.55 3.72
C LEU A 221 -22.28 25.37 3.01
N THR A 222 -22.87 25.66 1.86
CA THR A 222 -23.41 24.65 0.93
C THR A 222 -22.71 24.78 -0.41
N LEU A 223 -22.19 23.67 -0.93
CA LEU A 223 -21.51 23.60 -2.21
C LEU A 223 -22.44 22.96 -3.24
N SER A 224 -22.65 23.62 -4.37
CA SER A 224 -23.31 23.04 -5.55
C SER A 224 -22.25 22.53 -6.51
N THR A 225 -22.24 21.23 -6.78
CA THR A 225 -21.27 20.61 -7.69
C THR A 225 -21.72 20.81 -9.15
N PRO A 226 -20.86 21.33 -10.04
CA PRO A 226 -21.17 21.41 -11.47
C PRO A 226 -21.43 20.01 -12.04
N THR A 227 -22.41 19.87 -12.93
CA THR A 227 -22.70 18.59 -13.63
C THR A 227 -21.56 18.14 -14.53
N THR A 228 -20.75 19.09 -15.02
CA THR A 228 -19.55 18.83 -15.81
C THR A 228 -18.37 19.58 -15.19
N PRO A 229 -17.45 18.86 -14.51
CA PRO A 229 -16.24 19.46 -13.94
C PRO A 229 -15.34 20.10 -15.01
N ALA A 230 -14.78 21.26 -14.70
CA ALA A 230 -13.72 21.86 -15.53
C ALA A 230 -12.42 21.05 -15.39
N THR A 231 -11.47 21.24 -16.30
CA THR A 231 -10.14 20.60 -16.23
C THR A 231 -9.10 21.63 -15.81
N ALA A 232 -8.38 21.35 -14.73
CA ALA A 232 -7.31 22.20 -14.22
C ALA A 232 -5.98 21.93 -14.95
N SER A 233 -5.17 22.98 -15.08
CA SER A 233 -3.81 22.92 -15.66
C SER A 233 -2.70 22.86 -14.61
N SER A 234 -3.05 23.05 -13.34
CA SER A 234 -2.15 23.06 -12.19
C SER A 234 -2.89 22.50 -10.98
N PHE A 235 -2.15 22.15 -9.92
CA PHE A 235 -2.77 21.65 -8.68
C PHE A 235 -3.76 22.68 -8.13
N ALA A 236 -5.00 22.24 -7.87
CA ALA A 236 -6.02 23.08 -7.27
C ALA A 236 -5.66 23.45 -5.83
N ILE A 237 -5.09 22.50 -5.08
CA ILE A 237 -4.53 22.72 -3.74
C ILE A 237 -3.07 22.24 -3.72
N ASP A 238 -2.16 23.12 -3.35
CA ASP A 238 -0.73 22.83 -3.26
C ASP A 238 -0.18 23.23 -1.89
N ILE A 239 0.15 22.23 -1.08
CA ILE A 239 0.72 22.39 0.26
C ILE A 239 2.20 22.05 0.19
N THR A 240 3.06 23.05 0.34
CA THR A 240 4.51 22.85 0.34
C THR A 240 5.01 22.21 1.63
N ALA A 241 6.28 21.79 1.69
CA ALA A 241 6.89 21.26 2.91
C ALA A 241 6.95 22.26 4.08
N ALA A 242 6.89 23.57 3.79
CA ALA A 242 6.78 24.61 4.81
C ALA A 242 5.32 24.90 5.21
N GLY A 243 4.36 24.44 4.41
CA GLY A 243 2.94 24.56 4.69
C GLY A 243 2.47 23.55 5.72
N SER A 244 1.39 23.87 6.44
CA SER A 244 0.71 22.90 7.29
C SER A 244 -0.76 23.25 7.49
N LEU A 245 -1.58 22.24 7.80
CA LEU A 245 -2.98 22.42 8.17
C LEU A 245 -3.20 21.91 9.59
N THR A 246 -3.82 22.70 10.46
CA THR A 246 -4.17 22.25 11.81
C THR A 246 -5.50 22.85 12.27
N SER A 247 -6.46 21.99 12.60
CA SER A 247 -7.80 22.39 13.09
C SER A 247 -8.46 21.20 13.80
N GLY A 248 -9.58 21.41 14.48
CA GLY A 248 -10.39 20.32 15.04
C GLY A 248 -10.76 19.28 13.98
N ARG A 249 -11.24 19.77 12.82
CA ARG A 249 -11.47 19.03 11.57
C ARG A 249 -10.81 19.74 10.39
N VAL A 250 -10.46 18.97 9.38
CA VAL A 250 -9.91 19.48 8.11
C VAL A 250 -10.71 18.90 6.95
N GLN A 251 -11.11 19.75 6.01
CA GLN A 251 -11.89 19.36 4.84
C GLN A 251 -11.29 19.98 3.59
N LEU A 252 -10.91 19.14 2.63
CA LEU A 252 -10.37 19.56 1.34
C LEU A 252 -11.34 19.13 0.23
N ILE A 253 -11.72 20.05 -0.63
CA ILE A 253 -12.68 19.81 -1.71
C ILE A 253 -12.12 20.38 -3.00
N VAL A 254 -11.91 19.52 -4.00
CA VAL A 254 -11.47 19.92 -5.34
C VAL A 254 -12.54 19.55 -6.36
N THR A 255 -13.08 20.57 -7.03
CA THR A 255 -14.19 20.40 -7.98
C THR A 255 -13.74 20.17 -9.42
N ASP A 256 -12.52 20.56 -9.78
CA ASP A 256 -11.96 20.39 -11.12
C ASP A 256 -11.29 19.01 -11.29
N LYS A 257 -11.26 18.51 -12.53
CA LYS A 257 -10.48 17.34 -12.96
C LYS A 257 -9.01 17.69 -13.18
N GLY A 258 -8.14 16.69 -13.23
CA GLY A 258 -6.71 16.85 -13.51
C GLY A 258 -5.88 16.89 -12.22
N PRO A 259 -4.86 17.75 -12.10
CA PRO A 259 -4.08 17.87 -10.87
C PRO A 259 -4.96 18.42 -9.71
N GLY A 260 -5.32 17.56 -8.76
CA GLY A 260 -6.23 17.92 -7.67
C GLY A 260 -5.49 18.52 -6.48
N VAL A 261 -4.91 17.64 -5.66
CA VAL A 261 -4.20 18.03 -4.43
C VAL A 261 -2.77 17.51 -4.46
N ARG A 262 -1.82 18.39 -4.16
CA ARG A 262 -0.45 18.04 -3.81
C ARG A 262 -0.16 18.44 -2.38
N SER A 263 0.43 17.54 -1.59
CA SER A 263 0.92 17.87 -0.25
C SER A 263 2.33 17.35 -0.01
N ALA A 264 3.15 18.22 0.57
CA ALA A 264 4.42 17.90 1.21
C ALA A 264 4.48 18.36 2.68
N GLY A 265 3.43 19.00 3.17
CA GLY A 265 3.33 19.53 4.54
C GLY A 265 2.44 18.67 5.44
N PRO A 266 2.60 18.76 6.78
CA PRO A 266 1.76 18.01 7.70
C PRO A 266 0.32 18.55 7.78
N MET A 267 -0.62 17.64 7.97
CA MET A 267 -2.05 17.94 8.13
C MET A 267 -2.60 17.25 9.37
N ASN A 268 -3.27 18.00 10.24
CA ASN A 268 -3.71 17.50 11.53
C ASN A 268 -5.16 17.91 11.85
N ALA A 269 -6.07 16.94 11.84
CA ALA A 269 -7.41 17.05 12.38
C ALA A 269 -7.39 16.59 13.85
N THR A 270 -7.26 17.53 14.78
CA THR A 270 -6.88 17.28 16.17
C THR A 270 -7.97 16.64 17.03
N LEU A 271 -9.25 16.79 16.65
CA LEU A 271 -10.39 16.35 17.47
C LEU A 271 -11.46 15.60 16.69
N GLY A 272 -11.50 15.72 15.37
CA GLY A 272 -12.49 15.09 14.52
C GLY A 272 -11.89 14.46 13.28
N ASP A 273 -12.66 14.50 12.20
CA ASP A 273 -12.34 13.83 10.96
C ASP A 273 -11.46 14.69 10.03
N PHE A 274 -10.74 14.00 9.16
CA PHE A 274 -10.13 14.58 7.97
C PHE A 274 -10.87 14.05 6.74
N THR A 275 -11.38 14.96 5.90
CA THR A 275 -12.02 14.58 4.64
C THR A 275 -11.36 15.25 3.44
N LEU A 276 -11.23 14.51 2.35
CA LEU A 276 -10.74 14.98 1.06
C LEU A 276 -11.63 14.44 -0.05
N SER A 277 -12.34 15.32 -0.74
CA SER A 277 -13.08 14.99 -1.96
C SER A 277 -12.41 15.66 -3.14
N SER A 278 -12.06 14.90 -4.18
CA SER A 278 -11.34 15.46 -5.34
C SER A 278 -11.83 14.85 -6.65
N ASN A 279 -12.19 15.70 -7.60
CA ASN A 279 -12.42 15.30 -8.98
C ASN A 279 -11.12 15.10 -9.78
N GLY A 280 -9.98 15.51 -9.22
CA GLY A 280 -8.64 15.32 -9.78
C GLY A 280 -7.76 14.38 -8.93
N SER A 281 -6.53 14.15 -9.38
CA SER A 281 -5.55 13.29 -8.69
C SER A 281 -5.06 13.87 -7.37
N VAL A 282 -4.68 12.97 -6.45
CA VAL A 282 -4.14 13.32 -5.12
C VAL A 282 -2.74 12.76 -4.98
N GLN A 283 -1.78 13.61 -4.64
CA GLN A 283 -0.36 13.26 -4.52
C GLN A 283 0.21 13.76 -3.19
N PHE A 284 0.51 12.85 -2.27
CA PHE A 284 1.22 13.19 -1.03
C PHE A 284 2.64 12.64 -1.07
N SER A 285 3.60 13.50 -0.75
CA SER A 285 5.02 13.15 -0.68
C SER A 285 5.59 13.65 0.64
N ASN A 286 6.28 12.80 1.41
CA ASN A 286 6.87 13.19 2.70
C ASN A 286 5.89 13.91 3.66
N THR A 287 4.63 13.46 3.66
CA THR A 287 3.54 14.10 4.40
C THR A 287 3.16 13.28 5.63
N THR A 288 2.81 13.95 6.72
CA THR A 288 2.15 13.30 7.87
C THR A 288 0.72 13.82 7.98
N LEU A 289 -0.25 12.91 7.92
CA LEU A 289 -1.67 13.18 8.07
C LEU A 289 -2.17 12.44 9.31
N THR A 290 -2.64 13.20 10.30
CA THR A 290 -3.27 12.64 11.51
C THR A 290 -4.72 13.10 11.63
N ALA A 291 -5.62 12.16 11.88
CA ALA A 291 -7.00 12.44 12.24
C ALA A 291 -7.33 11.79 13.59
N GLN A 292 -8.06 12.52 14.44
CA GLN A 292 -8.48 11.96 15.72
C GLN A 292 -9.53 10.85 15.53
N ASN A 293 -10.49 11.09 14.62
CA ASN A 293 -11.56 10.15 14.31
C ASN A 293 -11.30 9.51 12.94
N ASN A 294 -12.12 9.79 11.93
CA ASN A 294 -12.05 9.12 10.64
C ASN A 294 -11.20 9.88 9.63
N LEU A 295 -10.67 9.13 8.68
CA LEU A 295 -9.97 9.64 7.51
C LEU A 295 -10.72 9.19 6.26
N ASP A 296 -11.28 10.13 5.49
CA ASP A 296 -12.07 9.80 4.30
C ASP A 296 -11.55 10.54 3.06
N LEU A 297 -11.03 9.78 2.09
CA LEU A 297 -10.52 10.26 0.82
C LEU A 297 -11.37 9.69 -0.31
N GLN A 298 -12.07 10.55 -1.03
CA GLN A 298 -12.96 10.22 -2.14
C GLN A 298 -12.46 10.92 -3.42
N VAL A 299 -11.88 10.15 -4.34
CA VAL A 299 -11.09 10.69 -5.47
C VAL A 299 -11.58 10.10 -6.80
N GLN A 300 -11.88 10.95 -7.78
CA GLN A 300 -12.37 10.50 -9.10
C GLN A 300 -11.24 10.12 -10.08
N ASP A 301 -10.00 10.36 -9.70
CA ASP A 301 -8.78 9.99 -10.44
C ASP A 301 -7.92 9.06 -9.56
N GLY A 302 -6.60 9.08 -9.67
CA GLY A 302 -5.68 8.29 -8.83
C GLY A 302 -5.24 8.96 -7.52
N ILE A 303 -4.83 8.12 -6.57
CA ILE A 303 -4.16 8.48 -5.31
C ILE A 303 -2.73 7.94 -5.34
N ALA A 304 -1.75 8.80 -5.09
CA ALA A 304 -0.35 8.41 -5.00
C ALA A 304 0.30 8.97 -3.73
N PHE A 305 0.81 8.07 -2.89
CA PHE A 305 1.52 8.38 -1.68
C PHE A 305 2.96 7.89 -1.76
N THR A 306 3.89 8.78 -1.43
CA THR A 306 5.32 8.49 -1.32
C THR A 306 5.80 9.00 0.03
N ASP A 307 6.44 8.15 0.83
CA ASP A 307 6.95 8.51 2.16
C ASP A 307 5.89 9.20 3.07
N THR A 308 4.63 8.78 2.95
CA THR A 308 3.52 9.43 3.63
C THR A 308 3.04 8.59 4.81
N LYS A 309 2.81 9.25 5.95
CA LYS A 309 2.28 8.63 7.17
C LYS A 309 0.86 9.11 7.42
N LEU A 310 -0.10 8.22 7.25
CA LEU A 310 -1.52 8.45 7.52
C LEU A 310 -1.87 7.70 8.81
N LYS A 311 -2.47 8.40 9.77
CA LYS A 311 -2.87 7.82 11.04
C LYS A 311 -4.24 8.28 11.49
N THR A 312 -5.08 7.35 11.92
CA THR A 312 -6.25 7.65 12.75
C THR A 312 -6.05 7.18 14.18
N ASN A 313 -6.45 7.99 15.16
CA ASN A 313 -6.30 7.62 16.57
C ASN A 313 -7.46 6.76 17.07
N ASN A 314 -8.70 7.05 16.67
CA ASN A 314 -9.90 6.36 17.14
C ASN A 314 -10.76 5.77 16.01
N GLY A 315 -10.71 6.34 14.81
CA GLY A 315 -11.63 6.01 13.72
C GLY A 315 -11.06 5.11 12.63
N SER A 316 -11.85 4.94 11.57
CA SER A 316 -11.50 4.17 10.37
C SER A 316 -10.84 5.04 9.31
N ALA A 317 -10.22 4.41 8.32
CA ALA A 317 -9.76 5.09 7.10
C ALA A 317 -10.42 4.51 5.86
N THR A 318 -10.98 5.38 5.02
CA THR A 318 -11.52 5.06 3.70
C THR A 318 -10.70 5.80 2.64
N LEU A 319 -10.11 5.06 1.71
CA LEU A 319 -9.39 5.59 0.55
C LEU A 319 -10.06 5.04 -0.69
N ALA A 320 -10.96 5.82 -1.30
CA ALA A 320 -11.68 5.44 -2.50
C ALA A 320 -11.23 6.28 -3.70
N ALA A 321 -10.74 5.59 -4.72
CA ALA A 321 -10.34 6.17 -5.98
C ALA A 321 -11.10 5.50 -7.14
N SER A 322 -11.47 6.26 -8.18
CA SER A 322 -11.86 5.63 -9.46
C SER A 322 -10.64 5.21 -10.28
N GLY A 323 -9.49 5.85 -10.05
CA GLY A 323 -8.18 5.47 -10.59
C GLY A 323 -7.39 4.55 -9.66
N ALA A 324 -6.08 4.42 -9.90
CA ALA A 324 -5.20 3.59 -9.08
C ALA A 324 -4.88 4.23 -7.72
N VAL A 325 -4.65 3.41 -6.70
CA VAL A 325 -4.15 3.81 -5.38
C VAL A 325 -2.74 3.21 -5.21
N SER A 326 -1.74 4.05 -4.95
CA SER A 326 -0.35 3.61 -4.77
C SER A 326 0.25 4.16 -3.48
N LEU A 327 0.87 3.27 -2.70
CA LEU A 327 1.60 3.57 -1.49
C LEU A 327 3.05 3.09 -1.68
N THR A 328 3.99 4.03 -1.69
CA THR A 328 5.43 3.78 -1.81
C THR A 328 6.12 4.28 -0.54
N GLY A 329 6.80 3.40 0.20
CA GLY A 329 7.40 3.74 1.51
C GLY A 329 6.42 4.37 2.52
N SER A 330 5.12 4.10 2.38
CA SER A 330 4.04 4.84 3.06
C SER A 330 3.29 3.97 4.07
N SER A 331 2.86 4.56 5.18
CA SER A 331 2.12 3.84 6.23
C SER A 331 0.71 4.40 6.42
N LEU A 332 -0.30 3.54 6.38
CA LEU A 332 -1.67 3.81 6.82
C LEU A 332 -1.98 2.98 8.06
N LEU A 333 -2.06 3.64 9.22
CA LEU A 333 -2.24 3.01 10.52
C LEU A 333 -3.54 3.51 11.18
N THR A 334 -4.44 2.60 11.50
CA THR A 334 -5.75 2.98 12.08
C THR A 334 -6.08 2.19 13.33
N ALA A 335 -6.85 2.80 14.22
CA ALA A 335 -7.42 2.08 15.35
C ALA A 335 -8.60 1.19 14.94
N ALA A 336 -9.47 1.68 14.04
CA ALA A 336 -10.61 0.92 13.50
C ALA A 336 -10.33 0.44 12.06
N GLY A 337 -11.38 0.09 11.30
CA GLY A 337 -11.24 -0.57 9.98
C GLY A 337 -10.55 0.29 8.92
N ILE A 338 -9.96 -0.39 7.93
CA ILE A 338 -9.43 0.24 6.71
C ILE A 338 -10.21 -0.30 5.53
N HIS A 339 -10.74 0.59 4.69
CA HIS A 339 -11.25 0.25 3.37
C HIS A 339 -10.51 1.04 2.28
N MET A 340 -9.92 0.34 1.33
CA MET A 340 -9.22 0.94 0.19
C MET A 340 -9.82 0.41 -1.11
N SER A 341 -10.18 1.31 -2.03
CA SER A 341 -10.74 0.95 -3.34
C SER A 341 -10.12 1.74 -4.49
N GLY A 342 -9.91 1.08 -5.63
CA GLY A 342 -9.27 1.68 -6.80
C GLY A 342 -9.23 0.79 -8.05
N ALA A 343 -8.91 1.36 -9.20
CA ALA A 343 -8.68 0.62 -10.46
C ALA A 343 -7.40 -0.24 -10.46
N GLY A 344 -6.60 -0.12 -9.40
CA GLY A 344 -5.42 -0.91 -9.11
C GLY A 344 -4.94 -0.48 -7.73
N ILE A 345 -4.41 -1.39 -6.92
CA ILE A 345 -3.84 -1.06 -5.61
C ILE A 345 -2.40 -1.57 -5.58
N ALA A 346 -1.45 -0.67 -5.33
CA ALA A 346 -0.03 -1.01 -5.27
C ALA A 346 0.59 -0.57 -3.95
N LEU A 347 1.12 -1.53 -3.19
CA LEU A 347 1.91 -1.29 -2.00
C LEU A 347 3.34 -1.71 -2.31
N THR A 348 4.25 -0.76 -2.25
CA THR A 348 5.66 -0.97 -2.56
C THR A 348 6.52 -0.36 -1.46
N GLN A 349 7.60 -1.03 -1.11
CA GLN A 349 8.66 -0.38 -0.34
C GLN A 349 9.38 0.67 -1.21
N ASP A 350 10.00 1.65 -0.56
CA ASP A 350 11.02 2.50 -1.18
C ASP A 350 12.42 2.08 -0.65
N ALA A 351 13.45 2.88 -0.92
CA ALA A 351 14.79 2.60 -0.41
C ALA A 351 14.91 2.74 1.12
N MET A 352 14.01 3.49 1.76
CA MET A 352 14.12 3.92 3.15
C MET A 352 13.11 3.23 4.09
N ALA A 353 11.97 2.79 3.57
CA ALA A 353 10.81 2.38 4.33
C ALA A 353 9.96 1.30 3.64
N GLN A 354 9.40 0.43 4.47
CA GLN A 354 8.37 -0.52 4.08
C GLN A 354 7.01 0.19 4.01
N SER A 355 6.18 -0.13 3.00
CA SER A 355 4.78 0.28 3.06
C SER A 355 3.99 -0.61 4.02
N VAL A 356 3.13 0.01 4.83
CA VAL A 356 2.35 -0.67 5.88
C VAL A 356 0.91 -0.22 5.82
N VAL A 357 -0.04 -1.16 5.73
CA VAL A 357 -1.47 -0.91 5.91
C VAL A 357 -1.94 -1.79 7.05
N ALA A 358 -2.22 -1.18 8.20
CA ALA A 358 -2.54 -1.92 9.41
C ALA A 358 -3.67 -1.31 10.25
N SER A 359 -4.61 -2.17 10.65
CA SER A 359 -5.65 -1.86 11.63
C SER A 359 -5.38 -2.59 12.94
N THR A 360 -5.42 -1.89 14.08
CA THR A 360 -5.12 -2.50 15.38
C THR A 360 -6.30 -3.21 16.03
N ASN A 361 -7.55 -2.75 15.76
CA ASN A 361 -8.75 -3.30 16.39
C ASN A 361 -9.84 -3.72 15.37
N SER A 362 -9.55 -3.78 14.08
CA SER A 362 -10.54 -4.13 13.07
C SER A 362 -9.89 -4.73 11.82
N GLY A 363 -10.65 -4.81 10.73
CA GLY A 363 -10.26 -5.45 9.49
C GLY A 363 -9.67 -4.49 8.48
N VAL A 364 -8.90 -5.04 7.55
CA VAL A 364 -8.37 -4.34 6.39
C VAL A 364 -9.00 -4.93 5.13
N VAL A 365 -9.67 -4.08 4.35
CA VAL A 365 -10.37 -4.46 3.12
C VAL A 365 -9.79 -3.67 1.95
N LEU A 366 -9.27 -4.38 0.95
CA LEU A 366 -8.79 -3.81 -0.30
C LEU A 366 -9.63 -4.37 -1.45
N THR A 367 -10.32 -3.49 -2.18
CA THR A 367 -11.17 -3.85 -3.33
C THR A 367 -10.66 -3.17 -4.59
N SER A 368 -10.27 -3.94 -5.62
CA SER A 368 -9.76 -3.38 -6.87
C SER A 368 -10.47 -3.90 -8.11
N THR A 369 -10.72 -3.01 -9.07
CA THR A 369 -11.17 -3.38 -10.43
C THR A 369 -10.01 -3.70 -11.39
N GLY A 370 -8.77 -3.72 -10.88
CA GLY A 370 -7.60 -4.25 -11.55
C GLY A 370 -6.80 -5.14 -10.60
N ASP A 371 -5.47 -4.99 -10.60
CA ASP A 371 -4.56 -5.80 -9.79
C ASP A 371 -4.36 -5.22 -8.39
N ILE A 372 -4.11 -6.10 -7.40
CA ILE A 372 -3.58 -5.74 -6.08
C ILE A 372 -2.14 -6.27 -5.99
N THR A 373 -1.17 -5.40 -5.74
CA THR A 373 0.24 -5.77 -5.60
C THR A 373 0.77 -5.35 -4.22
N ASN A 374 1.42 -6.28 -3.54
CA ASN A 374 2.06 -6.10 -2.24
C ASN A 374 3.53 -6.54 -2.35
N PHE A 375 4.41 -5.58 -2.63
CA PHE A 375 5.84 -5.81 -2.85
C PHE A 375 6.64 -5.31 -1.67
N GLY A 376 7.26 -6.26 -0.95
CA GLY A 376 7.99 -6.02 0.28
C GLY A 376 7.23 -5.21 1.34
N SER A 377 5.91 -5.36 1.41
CA SER A 377 5.02 -4.51 2.21
C SER A 377 4.13 -5.34 3.16
N LEU A 378 3.61 -4.71 4.22
CA LEU A 378 2.80 -5.37 5.25
C LEU A 378 1.33 -4.94 5.14
N ILE A 379 0.43 -5.91 5.06
CA ILE A 379 -1.01 -5.74 5.21
C ILE A 379 -1.46 -6.55 6.42
N GLN A 380 -1.99 -5.87 7.43
CA GLN A 380 -2.38 -6.52 8.69
C GLN A 380 -3.73 -6.03 9.20
N GLY A 381 -4.60 -6.97 9.55
CA GLY A 381 -5.81 -6.68 10.30
C GLY A 381 -5.92 -7.53 11.55
N GLN A 382 -6.77 -7.09 12.47
CA GLN A 382 -7.02 -7.77 13.73
C GLN A 382 -8.16 -8.76 13.62
N GLN A 383 -9.32 -8.32 13.15
CA GLN A 383 -10.58 -9.08 13.11
C GLN A 383 -11.51 -8.50 12.05
N ILE A 384 -12.65 -9.13 11.80
CA ILE A 384 -13.61 -8.64 10.80
C ILE A 384 -14.03 -7.18 11.06
N ASN A 385 -14.07 -6.36 10.00
CA ASN A 385 -14.65 -5.02 10.07
C ASN A 385 -16.19 -5.13 9.92
N THR A 386 -16.92 -5.06 11.02
CA THR A 386 -18.39 -5.20 11.03
C THR A 386 -19.13 -4.02 10.39
N LEU A 387 -18.46 -2.91 10.14
CA LEU A 387 -19.03 -1.74 9.47
C LEU A 387 -18.86 -1.79 7.93
N ASP A 388 -18.13 -2.77 7.42
CA ASP A 388 -17.87 -2.95 6.00
C ASP A 388 -18.40 -4.32 5.56
N SER A 389 -19.45 -4.30 4.72
CA SER A 389 -20.08 -5.52 4.21
C SER A 389 -19.18 -6.34 3.27
N ALA A 390 -18.12 -5.74 2.72
CA ALA A 390 -17.12 -6.43 1.94
C ALA A 390 -16.08 -7.15 2.82
N SER A 391 -16.01 -6.86 4.12
CA SER A 391 -15.08 -7.51 5.04
C SER A 391 -15.51 -8.95 5.32
N LEU A 392 -14.63 -9.90 4.99
CA LEU A 392 -14.84 -11.33 5.27
C LEU A 392 -13.99 -11.85 6.44
N GLY A 393 -13.02 -11.05 6.90
CA GLY A 393 -12.11 -11.41 7.99
C GLY A 393 -11.24 -10.24 8.42
N ALA A 394 -10.16 -10.54 9.13
CA ALA A 394 -9.13 -9.57 9.50
C ALA A 394 -8.47 -8.92 8.27
N VAL A 395 -8.19 -9.71 7.24
CA VAL A 395 -7.72 -9.18 5.94
C VAL A 395 -8.61 -9.70 4.84
N THR A 396 -9.13 -8.80 4.02
CA THR A 396 -9.90 -9.13 2.82
C THR A 396 -9.30 -8.44 1.61
N LEU A 397 -8.81 -9.21 0.65
CA LEU A 397 -8.37 -8.72 -0.66
C LEU A 397 -9.34 -9.21 -1.72
N ASN A 398 -9.89 -8.29 -2.52
CA ASN A 398 -10.78 -8.62 -3.64
C ASN A 398 -10.35 -7.84 -4.89
N ALA A 399 -9.73 -8.53 -5.84
CA ALA A 399 -9.28 -7.98 -7.11
C ALA A 399 -10.04 -8.64 -8.27
N THR A 400 -10.52 -7.87 -9.24
CA THR A 400 -10.98 -8.47 -10.51
C THR A 400 -9.80 -8.95 -11.36
N GLY A 401 -8.61 -8.35 -11.18
CA GLY A 401 -7.35 -8.77 -11.77
C GLY A 401 -6.60 -9.77 -10.90
N ASN A 402 -5.28 -9.68 -10.92
CA ASN A 402 -4.36 -10.54 -10.17
C ASN A 402 -4.09 -9.99 -8.76
N ILE A 403 -3.68 -10.89 -7.86
CA ILE A 403 -3.14 -10.52 -6.55
C ILE A 403 -1.70 -11.03 -6.46
N TRP A 404 -0.76 -10.12 -6.24
CA TRP A 404 0.65 -10.44 -6.09
C TRP A 404 1.15 -10.08 -4.70
N ASN A 405 1.63 -11.06 -3.95
CA ASN A 405 2.37 -10.91 -2.71
C ASN A 405 3.80 -11.37 -2.95
N HIS A 406 4.75 -10.45 -3.05
CA HIS A 406 6.09 -10.76 -3.57
C HIS A 406 7.21 -10.07 -2.80
N SER A 407 8.30 -10.81 -2.58
CA SER A 407 9.55 -10.27 -2.04
C SER A 407 10.73 -10.62 -2.95
N THR A 408 11.70 -9.72 -3.02
CA THR A 408 13.02 -9.96 -3.64
C THR A 408 14.09 -10.13 -2.55
N ALA A 409 15.31 -10.49 -2.96
CA ALA A 409 16.45 -10.56 -2.05
C ALA A 409 16.73 -9.22 -1.35
N ASP A 410 16.53 -8.10 -2.05
CA ASP A 410 16.79 -6.76 -1.54
C ASP A 410 15.56 -6.11 -0.87
N SER A 411 14.38 -6.72 -0.98
CA SER A 411 13.17 -6.19 -0.36
C SER A 411 12.97 -6.65 1.08
N LYS A 412 12.20 -5.87 1.83
CA LYS A 412 11.52 -6.36 3.02
C LYS A 412 10.57 -7.49 2.65
N LEU A 413 10.13 -8.25 3.64
CA LEU A 413 9.23 -9.36 3.44
C LEU A 413 7.82 -8.84 3.17
N ALA A 414 7.20 -9.31 2.09
CA ALA A 414 5.79 -9.08 1.83
C ALA A 414 4.92 -10.02 2.67
N VAL A 415 4.02 -9.46 3.46
CA VAL A 415 3.20 -10.20 4.43
C VAL A 415 1.76 -9.74 4.38
N LEU A 416 0.85 -10.71 4.26
CA LEU A 416 -0.57 -10.57 4.59
C LEU A 416 -0.82 -11.28 5.92
N PHE A 417 -1.36 -10.59 6.93
CA PHE A 417 -1.54 -11.16 8.26
C PHE A 417 -2.90 -10.84 8.89
N GLY A 418 -3.66 -11.89 9.19
CA GLY A 418 -4.86 -11.83 10.05
C GLY A 418 -4.51 -12.25 11.47
N ALA A 419 -4.47 -11.30 12.42
CA ALA A 419 -3.94 -11.55 13.76
C ALA A 419 -4.91 -12.25 14.72
N ALA A 420 -6.23 -12.04 14.58
CA ALA A 420 -7.26 -12.70 15.38
C ALA A 420 -8.55 -13.00 14.58
N GLY A 421 -8.47 -12.93 13.25
CA GLY A 421 -9.57 -13.20 12.34
C GLY A 421 -9.07 -13.73 11.01
N ASP A 422 -10.02 -14.11 10.15
CA ASP A 422 -9.71 -14.83 8.92
C ASP A 422 -8.96 -13.96 7.90
N VAL A 423 -8.27 -14.61 6.96
CA VAL A 423 -7.73 -13.97 5.76
C VAL A 423 -8.45 -14.51 4.55
N SER A 424 -9.04 -13.61 3.76
CA SER A 424 -9.75 -13.93 2.52
C SER A 424 -9.12 -13.21 1.35
N VAL A 425 -8.68 -13.96 0.34
CA VAL A 425 -8.02 -13.46 -0.87
C VAL A 425 -8.80 -13.95 -2.08
N THR A 426 -9.41 -13.02 -2.82
CA THR A 426 -10.19 -13.32 -4.02
C THR A 426 -9.62 -12.56 -5.22
N ALA A 427 -9.25 -13.26 -6.27
CA ALA A 427 -8.76 -12.70 -7.52
C ALA A 427 -9.59 -13.21 -8.70
N GLY A 428 -10.01 -12.34 -9.61
CA GLY A 428 -10.56 -12.76 -10.91
C GLY A 428 -9.48 -13.34 -11.83
N GLY A 429 -8.24 -12.88 -11.67
CA GLY A 429 -7.02 -13.47 -12.24
C GLY A 429 -6.36 -14.46 -11.29
N SER A 430 -5.02 -14.48 -11.29
CA SER A 430 -4.19 -15.38 -10.47
C SER A 430 -3.84 -14.77 -9.11
N VAL A 431 -3.55 -15.63 -8.13
CA VAL A 431 -2.96 -15.26 -6.84
C VAL A 431 -1.54 -15.81 -6.78
N THR A 432 -0.54 -14.93 -6.68
CA THR A 432 0.86 -15.32 -6.60
C THR A 432 1.46 -14.87 -5.27
N ASN A 433 1.89 -15.83 -4.47
CA ASN A 433 2.70 -15.65 -3.27
C ASN A 433 4.14 -16.13 -3.55
N GLN A 434 5.06 -15.19 -3.74
CA GLN A 434 6.43 -15.48 -4.17
C GLN A 434 7.44 -14.92 -3.18
N ASN A 435 8.22 -15.80 -2.55
CA ASN A 435 9.12 -15.46 -1.44
C ASN A 435 8.42 -14.61 -0.35
N ALA A 436 7.14 -14.86 -0.09
CA ALA A 436 6.28 -14.00 0.71
C ALA A 436 5.36 -14.83 1.61
N ARG A 437 4.63 -14.16 2.52
CA ARG A 437 3.80 -14.86 3.51
C ARG A 437 2.35 -14.41 3.47
N ILE A 438 1.46 -15.38 3.50
CA ILE A 438 0.03 -15.20 3.76
C ILE A 438 -0.30 -16.00 5.02
N LEU A 439 -0.60 -15.28 6.10
CA LEU A 439 -0.72 -15.85 7.43
C LEU A 439 -2.08 -15.49 8.03
N SER A 440 -2.78 -16.47 8.57
CA SER A 440 -4.00 -16.28 9.35
C SER A 440 -3.88 -17.00 10.67
N ASN A 441 -4.18 -16.32 11.77
CA ASN A 441 -4.37 -16.99 13.06
C ASN A 441 -5.74 -17.67 13.16
N LYS A 442 -6.60 -17.51 12.14
CA LYS A 442 -7.89 -18.19 12.01
C LYS A 442 -7.97 -18.92 10.66
N ALA A 443 -9.14 -18.94 10.01
CA ALA A 443 -9.28 -19.59 8.71
C ALA A 443 -8.57 -18.77 7.62
N LEU A 444 -8.19 -19.44 6.53
CA LEU A 444 -7.58 -18.83 5.36
C LEU A 444 -8.27 -19.32 4.09
N THR A 445 -8.78 -18.40 3.28
CA THR A 445 -9.40 -18.73 1.99
C THR A 445 -8.72 -17.98 0.85
N ILE A 446 -8.28 -18.70 -0.18
CA ILE A 446 -7.76 -18.15 -1.43
C ILE A 446 -8.63 -18.66 -2.59
N THR A 447 -9.21 -17.75 -3.36
CA THR A 447 -10.00 -18.07 -4.56
C THR A 447 -9.45 -17.28 -5.75
N ALA A 448 -8.96 -17.98 -6.77
CA ALA A 448 -8.47 -17.40 -8.00
C ALA A 448 -9.31 -17.86 -9.20
N GLY A 449 -9.66 -16.94 -10.10
CA GLY A 449 -10.18 -17.29 -11.42
C GLY A 449 -9.09 -17.90 -12.30
N GLY A 450 -7.85 -17.46 -12.13
CA GLY A 450 -6.61 -18.00 -12.71
C GLY A 450 -5.90 -18.98 -11.77
N ASP A 451 -4.58 -18.95 -11.74
CA ASP A 451 -3.75 -19.88 -10.97
C ASP A 451 -3.52 -19.41 -9.52
N VAL A 452 -3.21 -20.35 -8.63
CA VAL A 452 -2.66 -20.06 -7.30
C VAL A 452 -1.23 -20.58 -7.21
N ASN A 453 -0.29 -19.67 -7.04
CA ASN A 453 1.15 -19.95 -7.04
C ASN A 453 1.75 -19.61 -5.68
N ASN A 454 2.33 -20.60 -5.00
CA ASN A 454 3.15 -20.45 -3.80
C ASN A 454 4.57 -20.88 -4.15
N ILE A 455 5.46 -19.93 -4.44
CA ILE A 455 6.73 -20.19 -5.11
C ILE A 455 7.90 -19.57 -4.35
N VAL A 456 8.99 -20.33 -4.22
CA VAL A 456 10.30 -19.82 -3.82
C VAL A 456 11.20 -19.73 -5.04
N ASP A 457 11.88 -18.60 -5.19
CA ASP A 457 12.80 -18.38 -6.30
C ASP A 457 14.04 -19.25 -6.19
N HIS A 458 14.22 -20.05 -7.24
CA HIS A 458 15.27 -21.02 -7.36
C HIS A 458 16.02 -20.82 -8.67
N SER A 459 17.33 -20.60 -8.57
CA SER A 459 18.22 -20.62 -9.73
C SER A 459 18.60 -22.07 -10.02
N SER A 460 18.37 -22.52 -11.26
CA SER A 460 18.75 -23.86 -11.67
C SER A 460 20.28 -23.99 -11.69
N GLY A 461 20.81 -25.07 -11.13
CA GLY A 461 22.23 -25.39 -11.25
C GLY A 461 22.61 -25.88 -12.65
N THR A 462 23.91 -26.15 -12.83
CA THR A 462 24.48 -26.66 -14.08
C THR A 462 23.76 -27.94 -14.53
N ASN A 463 23.34 -28.01 -15.80
CA ASN A 463 22.57 -29.12 -16.38
C ASN A 463 21.26 -29.45 -15.62
N GLY A 464 20.66 -28.49 -14.92
CA GLY A 464 19.35 -28.64 -14.27
C GLY A 464 19.32 -29.69 -13.15
N GLY A 465 20.44 -29.87 -12.44
CA GLY A 465 20.54 -30.89 -11.38
C GLY A 465 20.81 -32.31 -11.88
N ALA A 466 21.08 -32.51 -13.18
CA ALA A 466 21.48 -33.81 -13.70
C ALA A 466 22.97 -34.10 -13.38
N PRO A 467 23.33 -35.36 -13.01
CA PRO A 467 24.71 -35.74 -12.78
C PRO A 467 25.54 -35.68 -14.06
N VAL A 468 26.68 -35.00 -13.99
CA VAL A 468 27.66 -34.88 -15.08
C VAL A 468 28.86 -35.76 -14.74
N GLY A 469 28.98 -36.89 -15.42
CA GLY A 469 30.16 -37.76 -15.28
C GLY A 469 31.35 -37.25 -16.09
N TYR A 470 32.57 -37.41 -15.56
CA TYR A 470 33.81 -37.17 -16.30
C TYR A 470 34.79 -38.33 -16.12
N SER A 471 35.66 -38.51 -17.10
CA SER A 471 36.75 -39.48 -17.06
C SER A 471 37.94 -38.97 -17.85
N ASP A 472 39.00 -38.62 -17.13
CA ASP A 472 40.22 -38.07 -17.67
C ASP A 472 41.41 -39.02 -17.50
N ARG A 473 42.34 -38.92 -18.44
CA ARG A 473 43.61 -39.66 -18.46
C ARG A 473 44.72 -38.64 -18.65
N SER A 474 45.58 -38.50 -17.65
CA SER A 474 46.58 -37.42 -17.64
C SER A 474 47.95 -37.89 -18.11
N TRP A 475 48.51 -38.92 -17.47
CA TRP A 475 49.85 -39.41 -17.80
C TRP A 475 50.03 -40.90 -17.47
N ARG A 476 51.02 -41.53 -18.11
CA ARG A 476 51.28 -42.96 -18.02
C ARG A 476 52.74 -43.22 -17.65
N LEU A 477 53.00 -44.09 -16.68
CA LEU A 477 54.34 -44.59 -16.33
C LEU A 477 54.41 -46.10 -16.59
N LEU A 478 55.20 -46.52 -17.58
CA LEU A 478 55.30 -47.92 -18.04
C LEU A 478 53.92 -48.53 -18.39
N PHE A 479 53.42 -49.45 -17.55
CA PHE A 479 52.15 -50.16 -17.73
C PHE A 479 50.99 -49.59 -16.87
N VAL A 480 51.23 -48.56 -16.05
CA VAL A 480 50.22 -47.96 -15.15
C VAL A 480 49.83 -46.58 -15.64
N GLU A 481 48.53 -46.34 -15.77
CA GLU A 481 47.93 -45.11 -16.30
C GLU A 481 47.25 -44.34 -15.17
N HIS A 482 47.56 -43.05 -15.02
CA HIS A 482 46.83 -42.19 -14.09
C HIS A 482 45.45 -41.88 -14.65
N ARG A 483 44.42 -42.36 -13.97
CA ARG A 483 43.02 -42.16 -14.33
C ARG A 483 42.31 -41.36 -13.25
N GLU A 484 41.51 -40.43 -13.71
CA GLU A 484 40.62 -39.67 -12.85
C GLU A 484 39.21 -39.82 -13.39
N SER A 485 38.27 -40.14 -12.51
CA SER A 485 36.87 -40.25 -12.89
C SER A 485 35.99 -39.79 -11.76
N GLY A 486 34.90 -39.13 -12.10
CA GLY A 486 34.03 -38.54 -11.12
C GLY A 486 32.67 -38.20 -11.69
N PHE A 487 31.83 -37.63 -10.84
CA PHE A 487 30.64 -36.94 -11.29
C PHE A 487 30.40 -35.72 -10.40
N ASP A 488 29.75 -34.72 -11.00
CA ASP A 488 29.29 -33.52 -10.32
C ASP A 488 27.79 -33.34 -10.56
N VAL A 489 27.08 -32.92 -9.52
CA VAL A 489 25.68 -32.54 -9.57
C VAL A 489 25.55 -31.16 -8.96
N ASP A 490 24.83 -30.28 -9.64
CA ASP A 490 24.55 -28.93 -9.17
C ASP A 490 23.05 -28.68 -9.22
N TYR A 491 22.42 -28.67 -8.05
CA TYR A 491 21.00 -28.36 -7.95
C TYR A 491 20.76 -26.85 -7.97
N GLY A 492 21.79 -26.00 -7.91
CA GLY A 492 21.63 -24.55 -7.87
C GLY A 492 21.32 -24.02 -6.48
N ALA A 493 20.71 -22.82 -6.41
CA ALA A 493 20.56 -22.08 -5.16
C ALA A 493 19.24 -21.30 -5.07
N ILE A 494 18.78 -21.07 -3.83
CA ILE A 494 17.66 -20.18 -3.51
C ILE A 494 18.18 -18.76 -3.35
N ALA A 495 17.45 -17.78 -3.89
CA ALA A 495 17.86 -16.37 -3.87
C ALA A 495 18.02 -15.81 -2.44
N ASP A 496 17.09 -16.16 -1.54
CA ASP A 496 17.15 -15.79 -0.12
C ASP A 496 16.50 -16.89 0.75
N PRO A 497 17.29 -17.72 1.45
CA PRO A 497 16.78 -18.79 2.32
C PRO A 497 15.91 -18.31 3.48
N LEU A 498 15.95 -17.02 3.86
CA LEU A 498 15.14 -16.46 4.94
C LEU A 498 13.74 -16.03 4.48
N LYS A 499 13.51 -15.95 3.16
CA LYS A 499 12.26 -15.50 2.56
C LYS A 499 11.55 -16.63 1.81
N LEU A 500 11.33 -17.75 2.49
CA LEU A 500 10.51 -18.82 1.94
C LEU A 500 9.03 -18.41 1.83
N ALA A 501 8.33 -19.05 0.90
CA ALA A 501 6.93 -18.78 0.63
C ALA A 501 6.02 -19.59 1.57
N TYR A 502 5.20 -18.91 2.36
CA TYR A 502 4.30 -19.53 3.33
C TYR A 502 2.84 -19.14 3.10
N ILE A 503 1.97 -20.14 3.15
CA ILE A 503 0.53 -19.98 3.27
C ILE A 503 0.11 -20.76 4.52
N THR A 504 -0.35 -20.08 5.55
CA THR A 504 -0.60 -20.72 6.86
C THR A 504 -1.90 -20.26 7.49
N ALA A 505 -2.66 -21.23 8.01
CA ALA A 505 -3.78 -21.04 8.91
C ALA A 505 -3.44 -21.69 10.27
N ASP A 506 -3.40 -20.91 11.34
CA ASP A 506 -3.07 -21.43 12.67
C ASP A 506 -4.23 -22.20 13.29
N ASP A 507 -5.44 -21.62 13.29
CA ASP A 507 -6.64 -22.21 13.87
C ASP A 507 -7.80 -22.18 12.85
N GLY A 508 -8.30 -23.34 12.42
CA GLY A 508 -9.37 -23.42 11.44
C GLY A 508 -8.93 -23.80 10.02
N LYS A 509 -9.88 -23.78 9.09
CA LYS A 509 -9.73 -24.39 7.77
C LYS A 509 -8.91 -23.51 6.82
N LEU A 510 -8.01 -24.15 6.07
CA LEU A 510 -7.32 -23.55 4.93
C LEU A 510 -7.97 -24.05 3.63
N ALA A 511 -8.50 -23.14 2.82
CA ALA A 511 -9.14 -23.44 1.54
C ALA A 511 -8.46 -22.69 0.39
N ILE A 512 -8.06 -23.41 -0.66
CA ILE A 512 -7.49 -22.83 -1.88
C ILE A 512 -8.28 -23.32 -3.10
N SER A 513 -8.64 -22.42 -3.99
CA SER A 513 -9.31 -22.74 -5.26
C SER A 513 -8.68 -21.96 -6.42
N GLY A 514 -8.40 -22.63 -7.54
CA GLY A 514 -7.80 -22.02 -8.73
C GLY A 514 -7.87 -22.90 -9.98
N ALA A 515 -7.38 -22.38 -11.10
CA ALA A 515 -7.19 -23.11 -12.36
C ALA A 515 -6.16 -24.23 -12.16
N ASN A 516 -4.94 -23.84 -11.81
CA ASN A 516 -3.90 -24.69 -11.29
C ASN A 516 -3.50 -24.23 -9.89
N VAL A 517 -3.02 -25.16 -9.05
CA VAL A 517 -2.45 -24.83 -7.75
C VAL A 517 -1.03 -25.37 -7.69
N THR A 518 -0.06 -24.47 -7.56
CA THR A 518 1.37 -24.78 -7.62
C THR A 518 2.04 -24.38 -6.32
N ASN A 519 2.69 -25.33 -5.65
CA ASN A 519 3.47 -25.12 -4.44
C ASN A 519 4.91 -25.61 -4.68
N VAL A 520 5.81 -24.70 -5.07
CA VAL A 520 7.20 -25.02 -5.44
C VAL A 520 8.14 -24.38 -4.43
N GLY A 521 8.79 -25.19 -3.59
CA GLY A 521 9.66 -24.72 -2.51
C GLY A 521 8.93 -23.97 -1.39
N GLY A 522 7.63 -23.75 -1.52
CA GLY A 522 6.78 -23.15 -0.50
C GLY A 522 6.22 -24.17 0.50
N SER A 523 5.59 -23.65 1.55
CA SER A 523 4.88 -24.45 2.55
C SER A 523 3.42 -24.00 2.69
N ILE A 524 2.50 -24.95 2.66
CA ILE A 524 1.07 -24.75 2.93
C ILE A 524 0.72 -25.51 4.20
N LEU A 525 0.36 -24.79 5.26
CA LEU A 525 0.26 -25.36 6.62
C LEU A 525 -1.09 -25.02 7.27
N ALA A 526 -1.72 -26.00 7.90
CA ALA A 526 -2.87 -25.81 8.78
C ALA A 526 -2.60 -26.44 10.16
N ASN A 527 -2.25 -25.61 11.15
CA ASN A 527 -1.80 -26.09 12.46
C ASN A 527 -2.94 -26.64 13.33
N GLY A 528 -4.14 -26.07 13.21
CA GLY A 528 -5.32 -26.43 14.02
C GLY A 528 -6.50 -26.96 13.21
N GLY A 529 -6.38 -27.03 11.88
CA GLY A 529 -7.51 -27.35 10.99
C GLY A 529 -7.17 -28.26 9.83
N SER A 530 -8.12 -28.35 8.89
CA SER A 530 -8.00 -29.12 7.65
C SER A 530 -7.57 -28.25 6.48
N ILE A 531 -6.94 -28.89 5.48
CA ILE A 531 -6.63 -28.27 4.19
C ILE A 531 -7.58 -28.80 3.12
N ALA A 532 -8.18 -27.90 2.34
CA ALA A 532 -8.94 -28.24 1.15
C ALA A 532 -8.41 -27.46 -0.05
N ILE A 533 -7.80 -28.13 -1.03
CA ILE A 533 -7.30 -27.52 -2.26
C ILE A 533 -8.09 -28.05 -3.44
N THR A 534 -8.65 -27.15 -4.24
CA THR A 534 -9.38 -27.48 -5.46
C THR A 534 -8.75 -26.79 -6.67
N ALA A 535 -8.07 -27.57 -7.50
CA ALA A 535 -7.59 -27.14 -8.80
C ALA A 535 -8.56 -27.60 -9.90
N ARG A 536 -8.88 -26.73 -10.86
CA ARG A 536 -9.70 -27.13 -12.02
C ARG A 536 -8.93 -28.06 -12.96
N ASN A 537 -7.61 -27.91 -13.04
CA ASN A 537 -6.74 -28.66 -13.94
C ASN A 537 -5.72 -29.47 -13.14
N GLN A 538 -4.60 -28.87 -12.77
CA GLN A 538 -3.48 -29.57 -12.11
C GLN A 538 -3.16 -29.01 -10.72
N LEU A 539 -2.71 -29.90 -9.84
CA LEU A 539 -2.12 -29.55 -8.56
C LEU A 539 -0.68 -30.06 -8.53
N LEU A 540 0.29 -29.17 -8.36
CA LEU A 540 1.70 -29.49 -8.26
C LEU A 540 2.22 -29.10 -6.87
N THR A 541 2.84 -30.04 -6.17
CA THR A 541 3.68 -29.79 -5.01
C THR A 541 5.09 -30.26 -5.31
N GLN A 542 6.08 -29.39 -5.08
CA GLN A 542 7.46 -29.70 -5.42
C GLN A 542 8.42 -29.18 -4.36
N GLY A 543 9.29 -30.07 -3.88
CA GLY A 543 10.45 -29.71 -3.06
C GLY A 543 11.55 -29.11 -3.92
N VAL A 544 12.20 -28.06 -3.44
CA VAL A 544 13.33 -27.42 -4.14
C VAL A 544 14.64 -27.92 -3.54
N PHE A 545 15.45 -28.59 -4.36
CA PHE A 545 16.77 -29.05 -3.97
C PHE A 545 17.80 -27.98 -4.31
N THR A 546 18.80 -27.79 -3.44
CA THR A 546 19.89 -26.82 -3.65
C THR A 546 21.21 -27.45 -3.24
N GLY A 547 22.32 -26.80 -3.59
CA GLY A 547 23.67 -27.27 -3.27
C GLY A 547 24.25 -28.20 -4.33
N GLN A 548 25.43 -28.72 -4.04
CA GLN A 548 26.24 -29.48 -4.99
C GLN A 548 26.68 -30.80 -4.38
N ALA A 549 26.82 -31.82 -5.22
CA ALA A 549 27.40 -33.09 -4.85
C ALA A 549 28.51 -33.44 -5.85
N SER A 550 29.69 -33.80 -5.33
CA SER A 550 30.81 -34.25 -6.16
C SER A 550 31.37 -35.56 -5.63
N TYR A 551 31.79 -36.42 -6.55
CA TYR A 551 32.59 -37.59 -6.25
C TYR A 551 33.75 -37.64 -7.22
N ARG A 552 34.96 -37.81 -6.69
CA ARG A 552 36.19 -37.91 -7.46
C ARG A 552 36.95 -39.14 -7.02
N GLN A 553 37.35 -39.97 -7.98
CA GLN A 553 38.22 -41.11 -7.78
C GLN A 553 39.45 -40.96 -8.67
N THR A 554 40.62 -41.00 -8.05
CA THR A 554 41.92 -40.92 -8.72
C THR A 554 42.67 -42.21 -8.51
N CYS A 555 43.08 -42.86 -9.59
CA CYS A 555 43.77 -44.15 -9.58
C CYS A 555 45.13 -44.02 -10.28
N PHE A 556 46.19 -44.36 -9.56
CA PHE A 556 47.53 -44.54 -10.11
C PHE A 556 48.06 -45.93 -9.73
N PHE A 557 48.81 -46.07 -8.63
CA PHE A 557 49.14 -47.38 -8.04
C PHE A 557 48.09 -47.84 -7.02
N PHE A 558 47.54 -46.89 -6.27
CA PHE A 558 46.40 -47.06 -5.39
C PHE A 558 45.30 -46.08 -5.85
N CYS A 559 44.05 -46.39 -5.54
CA CYS A 559 42.94 -45.48 -5.79
C CYS A 559 42.60 -44.71 -4.51
N SER A 560 42.49 -43.40 -4.60
CA SER A 560 41.94 -42.54 -3.56
C SER A 560 40.61 -41.97 -4.03
N SER A 561 39.59 -41.96 -3.16
CA SER A 561 38.33 -41.27 -3.43
C SER A 561 38.07 -40.13 -2.45
N SER A 562 37.42 -39.08 -2.96
CA SER A 562 36.91 -37.96 -2.19
C SER A 562 35.49 -37.64 -2.63
N SER A 563 34.59 -37.37 -1.68
CA SER A 563 33.24 -36.93 -1.98
C SER A 563 32.86 -35.71 -1.17
N SER A 564 31.97 -34.89 -1.70
CA SER A 564 31.32 -33.80 -0.98
C SER A 564 29.85 -33.78 -1.35
N SER A 565 29.01 -33.39 -0.40
CA SER A 565 27.61 -33.07 -0.68
C SER A 565 27.17 -31.96 0.25
N SER A 566 26.63 -30.90 -0.33
CA SER A 566 25.90 -29.83 0.36
C SER A 566 24.41 -29.84 0.02
N VAL A 567 23.91 -30.95 -0.57
CA VAL A 567 22.54 -31.05 -1.08
C VAL A 567 21.52 -30.94 0.05
N GLN A 568 20.59 -30.00 -0.09
CA GLN A 568 19.50 -29.76 0.86
C GLN A 568 18.17 -29.57 0.13
N ALA A 569 17.08 -30.06 0.71
CA ALA A 569 15.73 -29.87 0.21
C ALA A 569 14.99 -28.80 1.03
N PHE A 570 14.32 -27.89 0.34
CA PHE A 570 13.55 -26.80 0.91
C PHE A 570 12.10 -26.85 0.42
N GLY A 571 11.16 -26.73 1.36
CA GLY A 571 9.73 -26.62 1.11
C GLY A 571 9.15 -27.78 0.29
N GLY A 572 8.11 -27.48 -0.50
CA GLY A 572 7.28 -28.50 -1.13
C GLY A 572 6.42 -29.24 -0.11
N VAL A 573 5.95 -28.52 0.93
CA VAL A 573 5.22 -29.11 2.05
C VAL A 573 3.76 -28.71 1.98
N ILE A 574 2.87 -29.68 2.15
CA ILE A 574 1.46 -29.47 2.50
C ILE A 574 1.18 -30.29 3.75
N GLU A 575 0.88 -29.62 4.87
CA GLU A 575 0.69 -30.28 6.16
C GLU A 575 -0.56 -29.77 6.88
N ALA A 576 -1.38 -30.69 7.39
CA ALA A 576 -2.55 -30.36 8.21
C ALA A 576 -2.62 -31.24 9.45
N SER A 577 -2.95 -30.64 10.58
CA SER A 577 -3.21 -31.36 11.83
C SER A 577 -4.49 -32.19 11.82
N GLN A 578 -5.38 -31.97 10.84
CA GLN A 578 -6.59 -32.76 10.62
C GLN A 578 -6.55 -33.45 9.25
N ASP A 579 -7.59 -33.26 8.45
CA ASP A 579 -7.74 -33.86 7.13
C ASP A 579 -7.11 -32.98 6.04
N ILE A 580 -6.63 -33.63 4.98
CA ILE A 580 -6.29 -32.98 3.72
C ILE A 580 -7.18 -33.55 2.62
N THR A 581 -7.86 -32.66 1.88
CA THR A 581 -8.55 -33.00 0.63
C THR A 581 -7.91 -32.23 -0.51
N LEU A 582 -7.31 -32.95 -1.45
CA LEU A 582 -6.76 -32.40 -2.68
C LEU A 582 -7.64 -32.84 -3.85
N LYS A 583 -8.11 -31.89 -4.66
CA LYS A 583 -8.91 -32.15 -5.86
C LYS A 583 -8.26 -31.52 -7.09
N ALA A 584 -8.14 -32.27 -8.18
CA ALA A 584 -7.65 -31.78 -9.46
C ALA A 584 -8.44 -32.40 -10.62
N GLY A 585 -8.74 -31.61 -11.66
CA GLY A 585 -9.49 -32.12 -12.83
C GLY A 585 -8.70 -33.08 -13.71
N THR A 586 -7.36 -33.02 -13.70
CA THR A 586 -6.49 -33.89 -14.51
C THR A 586 -5.50 -34.68 -13.67
N GLN A 587 -4.68 -34.01 -12.86
CA GLN A 587 -3.58 -34.67 -12.16
C GLN A 587 -3.17 -33.96 -10.87
N ILE A 588 -2.88 -34.75 -9.83
CA ILE A 588 -2.15 -34.34 -8.63
C ILE A 588 -0.73 -34.87 -8.75
N THR A 589 0.28 -34.00 -8.63
CA THR A 589 1.70 -34.36 -8.68
C THR A 589 2.40 -33.87 -7.43
N ASN A 590 3.15 -34.77 -6.77
CA ASN A 590 4.08 -34.43 -5.71
C ASN A 590 5.50 -34.88 -6.11
N THR A 591 6.38 -33.93 -6.40
CA THR A 591 7.76 -34.16 -6.84
C THR A 591 8.75 -33.73 -5.77
N GLY A 592 9.34 -34.68 -5.04
CA GLY A 592 10.31 -34.39 -3.98
C GLY A 592 9.74 -33.65 -2.76
N GLY A 593 8.43 -33.37 -2.74
CA GLY A 593 7.73 -32.73 -1.64
C GLY A 593 7.07 -33.72 -0.67
N THR A 594 6.38 -33.19 0.32
CA THR A 594 5.67 -33.98 1.34
C THR A 594 4.25 -33.46 1.51
N VAL A 595 3.28 -34.37 1.43
CA VAL A 595 1.88 -34.12 1.80
C VAL A 595 1.55 -34.96 3.01
N LEU A 596 1.24 -34.32 4.14
CA LEU A 596 0.99 -34.98 5.43
C LEU A 596 -0.33 -34.51 6.05
N ALA A 597 -1.31 -35.41 6.11
CA ALA A 597 -2.51 -35.22 6.92
C ALA A 597 -2.37 -36.06 8.19
N LEU A 598 -2.57 -35.51 9.38
CA LEU A 598 -2.52 -36.32 10.61
C LEU A 598 -3.75 -37.23 10.78
N ASN A 599 -4.88 -36.90 10.14
CA ASN A 599 -6.09 -37.72 10.15
C ASN A 599 -6.31 -38.43 8.80
N ALA A 600 -7.21 -37.95 7.94
CA ALA A 600 -7.49 -38.57 6.63
C ALA A 600 -6.89 -37.76 5.47
N LEU A 601 -6.35 -38.46 4.46
CA LEU A 601 -5.88 -37.86 3.22
C LEU A 601 -6.72 -38.34 2.04
N LYS A 602 -7.41 -37.41 1.37
CA LYS A 602 -8.22 -37.68 0.19
C LYS A 602 -7.62 -37.00 -1.05
N LEU A 603 -7.36 -37.79 -2.08
CA LEU A 603 -6.78 -37.38 -3.35
C LEU A 603 -7.81 -37.66 -4.46
N ASP A 604 -8.47 -36.61 -4.94
CA ASP A 604 -9.53 -36.67 -5.95
C ASP A 604 -9.03 -36.14 -7.30
N ALA A 605 -8.48 -37.03 -8.13
CA ALA A 605 -8.04 -36.71 -9.48
C ALA A 605 -7.99 -37.98 -10.34
N PRO A 606 -8.10 -37.87 -11.68
CA PRO A 606 -7.92 -39.01 -12.58
C PRO A 606 -6.57 -39.71 -12.40
N LYS A 607 -5.52 -38.93 -12.12
CA LYS A 607 -4.16 -39.42 -11.91
C LYS A 607 -3.49 -38.74 -10.72
N THR A 608 -2.80 -39.51 -9.88
CA THR A 608 -1.97 -39.01 -8.78
C THR A 608 -0.55 -39.55 -8.91
N LEU A 609 0.45 -38.68 -9.05
CA LEU A 609 1.86 -39.05 -9.21
C LEU A 609 2.66 -38.72 -7.94
N ALA A 610 3.27 -39.74 -7.36
CA ALA A 610 4.24 -39.66 -6.26
C ALA A 610 5.66 -39.85 -6.81
N GLN A 611 6.39 -38.75 -7.01
CA GLN A 611 7.71 -38.75 -7.62
C GLN A 611 8.78 -38.29 -6.64
N ALA A 612 9.80 -39.11 -6.40
CA ALA A 612 10.94 -38.70 -5.60
C ALA A 612 12.00 -38.00 -6.45
N VAL A 613 12.80 -37.16 -5.81
CA VAL A 613 13.99 -36.56 -6.41
C VAL A 613 15.22 -37.24 -5.82
N LEU A 614 16.15 -37.63 -6.68
CA LEU A 614 17.40 -38.25 -6.25
C LEU A 614 18.21 -37.20 -5.47
N GLY A 615 18.55 -37.48 -4.21
CA GLY A 615 19.45 -36.68 -3.38
C GLY A 615 20.77 -37.41 -3.10
N TYR A 616 21.82 -36.69 -2.75
CA TYR A 616 23.16 -37.23 -2.52
C TYR A 616 23.68 -36.92 -1.11
N SER A 617 24.27 -37.91 -0.44
CA SER A 617 24.93 -37.74 0.86
C SER A 617 26.35 -38.31 0.83
N ALA A 618 27.33 -37.53 1.30
CA ALA A 618 28.74 -37.89 1.28
C ALA A 618 29.20 -38.36 2.67
N ILE A 619 29.91 -39.49 2.71
CA ILE A 619 30.57 -39.99 3.93
C ILE A 619 32.06 -40.12 3.64
N ASN A 620 32.84 -39.24 4.27
CA ASN A 620 34.29 -39.30 4.23
C ASN A 620 34.84 -39.89 5.54
N ARG A 621 35.75 -40.87 5.46
CA ARG A 621 36.46 -41.39 6.64
C ARG A 621 37.94 -41.03 6.52
N ASN A 622 38.30 -39.90 7.13
CA ASN A 622 39.60 -39.23 6.92
C ASN A 622 40.60 -39.54 8.06
N HIS A 623 40.15 -40.16 9.15
CA HIS A 623 40.90 -40.26 10.42
C HIS A 623 40.82 -41.66 11.06
N ASP A 624 41.07 -42.73 10.30
CA ASP A 624 41.17 -44.09 10.85
C ASP A 624 42.54 -44.70 10.52
N LEU A 625 42.98 -45.73 11.26
CA LEU A 625 44.28 -46.39 11.12
C LEU A 625 44.52 -46.93 9.69
N LYS A 626 43.42 -47.17 8.95
CA LYS A 626 43.40 -47.60 7.55
C LYS A 626 43.73 -46.47 6.55
N ALA A 627 43.44 -45.22 6.89
CA ALA A 627 43.81 -44.04 6.08
C ALA A 627 45.32 -43.78 6.13
N TRP A 628 46.00 -44.18 7.23
CA TRP A 628 47.46 -44.10 7.38
C TRP A 628 48.22 -45.04 6.43
N PHE A 629 47.61 -46.15 6.00
CA PHE A 629 48.16 -47.08 5.00
C PHE A 629 47.79 -46.73 3.54
N GLY A 630 47.39 -45.48 3.26
CA GLY A 630 47.19 -44.97 1.90
C GLY A 630 45.82 -45.23 1.26
N ASN A 631 44.85 -45.75 2.01
CA ASN A 631 43.48 -46.01 1.52
C ASN A 631 42.48 -45.03 2.15
N SER A 632 42.36 -43.82 1.60
CA SER A 632 41.26 -42.91 1.92
C SER A 632 39.99 -43.43 1.26
N TRP A 633 39.09 -44.00 2.08
CA TRP A 633 37.76 -44.40 1.67
C TRP A 633 36.82 -43.19 1.72
N SER A 634 36.15 -42.93 0.62
CA SER A 634 35.01 -42.01 0.54
C SER A 634 33.88 -42.68 -0.23
N ALA A 635 32.66 -42.61 0.30
CA ALA A 635 31.45 -43.14 -0.31
C ALA A 635 30.39 -42.03 -0.39
N ILE A 636 29.77 -41.89 -1.56
CA ILE A 636 28.60 -41.05 -1.74
C ILE A 636 27.39 -41.97 -1.97
N PHE A 637 26.27 -41.68 -1.29
CA PHE A 637 25.03 -42.43 -1.43
C PHE A 637 24.01 -41.58 -2.17
N ALA A 638 23.37 -42.18 -3.18
CA ALA A 638 22.22 -41.59 -3.84
C ALA A 638 20.95 -42.24 -3.27
N ALA A 639 19.98 -41.41 -2.88
CA ALA A 639 18.72 -41.85 -2.30
C ALA A 639 17.56 -41.00 -2.85
N ASP A 640 16.51 -41.66 -3.30
CA ASP A 640 15.24 -41.00 -3.64
C ASP A 640 14.69 -40.31 -2.38
N THR A 641 14.42 -39.00 -2.48
CA THR A 641 13.98 -38.14 -1.39
C THR A 641 12.67 -37.45 -1.76
N GLY A 642 11.71 -37.46 -0.83
CA GLY A 642 10.40 -36.82 -0.99
C GLY A 642 9.46 -37.56 -1.96
N GLY A 643 8.45 -36.85 -2.47
CA GLY A 643 7.39 -37.46 -3.27
C GLY A 643 6.43 -38.32 -2.45
N VAL A 644 6.21 -37.95 -1.19
CA VAL A 644 5.46 -38.77 -0.24
C VAL A 644 4.10 -38.18 0.07
N PHE A 645 3.07 -39.02 0.02
CA PHE A 645 1.73 -38.75 0.53
C PHE A 645 1.50 -39.59 1.78
N THR A 646 1.24 -38.94 2.92
CA THR A 646 1.02 -39.61 4.20
C THR A 646 -0.33 -39.24 4.78
N GLY A 647 -1.18 -40.24 5.01
CA GLY A 647 -2.32 -40.13 5.92
C GLY A 647 -1.89 -40.69 7.27
N GLY A 648 -2.10 -39.95 8.36
CA GLY A 648 -1.63 -40.28 9.70
C GLY A 648 -2.39 -41.46 10.31
N ASN A 649 -3.23 -41.23 11.33
CA ASN A 649 -4.00 -42.33 11.93
C ASN A 649 -5.14 -42.83 11.02
N GLY A 650 -5.43 -42.14 9.91
CA GLY A 650 -6.50 -42.47 8.98
C GLY A 650 -6.05 -43.21 7.71
N GLN A 651 -6.95 -43.22 6.72
CA GLN A 651 -6.74 -43.83 5.40
C GLN A 651 -6.26 -42.80 4.38
N VAL A 652 -5.52 -43.28 3.37
CA VAL A 652 -5.29 -42.54 2.12
C VAL A 652 -6.28 -43.04 1.08
N GLU A 653 -7.20 -42.18 0.64
CA GLU A 653 -8.19 -42.48 -0.39
C GLU A 653 -7.84 -41.79 -1.71
N LEU A 654 -7.69 -42.58 -2.78
CA LEU A 654 -7.47 -42.10 -4.15
C LEU A 654 -8.66 -42.51 -5.03
N THR A 655 -9.25 -41.55 -5.74
CA THR A 655 -10.39 -41.80 -6.64
C THR A 655 -9.97 -42.30 -8.01
N GLY A 656 -8.80 -41.88 -8.52
CA GLY A 656 -8.22 -42.32 -9.79
C GLY A 656 -7.03 -43.27 -9.64
N GLU A 657 -6.17 -43.28 -10.66
CA GLU A 657 -4.95 -44.09 -10.72
C GLU A 657 -3.82 -43.46 -9.89
N ALA A 658 -3.06 -44.30 -9.16
CA ALA A 658 -1.91 -43.89 -8.36
C ALA A 658 -0.60 -44.36 -9.02
N ASP A 659 0.25 -43.43 -9.44
CA ASP A 659 1.58 -43.71 -10.00
C ASP A 659 2.68 -43.45 -8.97
N ILE A 660 3.61 -44.40 -8.83
CA ILE A 660 4.79 -44.29 -7.96
C ILE A 660 6.06 -44.31 -8.80
N ASP A 661 6.83 -43.21 -8.74
CA ASP A 661 8.17 -43.08 -9.33
C ASP A 661 9.19 -42.69 -8.24
N GLY A 662 9.65 -43.68 -7.48
CA GLY A 662 10.57 -43.50 -6.35
C GLY A 662 9.96 -42.88 -5.09
N GLY A 663 8.74 -42.32 -5.19
CA GLY A 663 7.96 -41.77 -4.07
C GLY A 663 7.21 -42.84 -3.26
N ALA A 664 6.25 -42.42 -2.44
CA ALA A 664 5.46 -43.35 -1.63
C ALA A 664 4.07 -42.81 -1.24
N PHE A 665 3.14 -43.75 -1.02
CA PHE A 665 1.88 -43.52 -0.30
C PHE A 665 1.94 -44.29 1.02
N ASN A 666 1.81 -43.58 2.14
CA ASN A 666 1.92 -44.14 3.48
C ASN A 666 0.62 -43.92 4.25
N ALA A 667 0.02 -44.99 4.75
CA ALA A 667 -1.20 -44.93 5.54
C ALA A 667 -1.28 -46.12 6.50
N PRO A 668 -1.04 -45.94 7.81
CA PRO A 668 -1.30 -46.96 8.84
C PRO A 668 -2.73 -47.52 8.78
N GLY A 669 -3.73 -46.69 8.46
CA GLY A 669 -5.13 -47.11 8.31
C GLY A 669 -5.47 -47.82 6.99
N GLY A 670 -4.51 -47.92 6.06
CA GLY A 670 -4.67 -48.54 4.74
C GLY A 670 -4.79 -47.55 3.58
N ILE A 671 -4.49 -48.03 2.38
CA ILE A 671 -4.55 -47.26 1.12
C ILE A 671 -5.70 -47.80 0.28
N LYS A 672 -6.64 -46.93 -0.08
CA LYS A 672 -7.77 -47.26 -0.96
C LYS A 672 -7.57 -46.53 -2.29
N ALA A 673 -7.12 -47.26 -3.31
CA ALA A 673 -6.93 -46.73 -4.66
C ALA A 673 -7.98 -47.32 -5.60
N ALA A 674 -9.03 -46.56 -5.90
CA ALA A 674 -10.14 -47.05 -6.74
C ALA A 674 -9.71 -47.32 -8.20
N GLY A 675 -8.76 -46.54 -8.73
CA GLY A 675 -8.18 -46.73 -10.06
C GLY A 675 -6.94 -47.64 -10.12
N GLY A 676 -6.53 -48.25 -8.99
CA GLY A 676 -5.33 -49.08 -8.90
C GLY A 676 -4.04 -48.31 -8.63
N VAL A 677 -2.96 -49.05 -8.34
CA VAL A 677 -1.61 -48.51 -8.05
C VAL A 677 -0.62 -49.08 -9.07
N ASN A 678 0.06 -48.21 -9.79
CA ASN A 678 1.10 -48.54 -10.77
C ASN A 678 2.46 -48.05 -10.26
N THR A 679 3.42 -48.97 -10.12
CA THR A 679 4.78 -48.65 -9.67
C THR A 679 5.72 -48.60 -10.87
N ILE A 680 6.02 -47.39 -11.34
CA ILE A 680 6.98 -47.13 -12.43
C ILE A 680 8.40 -47.47 -11.96
N ARG A 681 8.75 -47.00 -10.76
CA ARG A 681 10.06 -47.22 -10.14
C ARG A 681 9.91 -47.31 -8.63
N ALA A 682 10.46 -48.35 -8.01
CA ALA A 682 10.49 -48.47 -6.55
C ALA A 682 11.52 -47.51 -5.93
N PRO A 683 11.32 -47.03 -4.68
CA PRO A 683 12.27 -46.16 -3.99
C PRO A 683 13.69 -46.74 -3.96
N TYR A 684 14.66 -45.94 -4.42
CA TYR A 684 16.05 -46.35 -4.56
C TYR A 684 16.95 -45.76 -3.46
N ARG A 685 17.82 -46.59 -2.87
CA ARG A 685 18.95 -46.15 -2.02
C ARG A 685 20.16 -47.05 -2.22
N ALA A 686 21.25 -46.52 -2.74
CA ALA A 686 22.47 -47.29 -2.95
C ALA A 686 23.75 -46.41 -2.91
N PRO A 687 24.92 -47.00 -2.65
CA PRO A 687 26.21 -46.32 -2.85
C PRO A 687 26.43 -46.06 -4.35
N VAL A 688 26.96 -44.88 -4.69
CA VAL A 688 27.33 -44.56 -6.07
C VAL A 688 28.71 -45.15 -6.39
N THR A 689 28.81 -45.86 -7.52
CA THR A 689 30.05 -46.49 -8.00
C THR A 689 30.39 -46.05 -9.42
N ILE A 690 31.69 -45.84 -9.71
CA ILE A 690 32.19 -45.52 -11.06
C ILE A 690 32.94 -46.73 -11.64
N GLY A 691 32.54 -47.18 -12.84
CA GLY A 691 33.16 -48.33 -13.55
C GLY A 691 32.15 -49.40 -13.96
N ASN A 692 32.62 -50.54 -14.48
CA ASN A 692 31.90 -51.55 -15.27
C ASN A 692 30.66 -52.22 -14.63
N HIS A 693 30.17 -51.72 -13.49
CA HIS A 693 28.87 -51.99 -12.87
C HIS A 693 28.15 -50.63 -12.70
N ASN A 694 27.46 -50.21 -13.76
CA ASN A 694 26.79 -48.91 -13.91
C ASN A 694 25.76 -48.64 -12.80
N HIS A 695 25.97 -47.58 -12.01
CA HIS A 695 24.93 -46.98 -11.15
C HIS A 695 24.93 -45.44 -11.17
N ILE A 696 25.29 -44.83 -12.29
CA ILE A 696 24.78 -43.50 -12.66
C ILE A 696 23.75 -43.79 -13.75
N GLY A 697 22.51 -43.35 -13.57
CA GLY A 697 21.39 -43.56 -14.51
C GLY A 697 21.58 -42.84 -15.84
N LEU A 698 22.68 -43.14 -16.55
CA LEU A 698 22.86 -42.81 -17.96
C LEU A 698 21.94 -43.74 -18.74
N VAL A 699 20.77 -43.21 -19.09
CA VAL A 699 19.92 -43.77 -20.14
C VAL A 699 20.81 -43.98 -21.36
N SER A 700 20.99 -45.25 -21.73
CA SER A 700 21.76 -45.69 -22.87
C SER A 700 21.08 -45.20 -24.16
N TRP A 701 21.49 -44.05 -24.66
CA TRP A 701 21.21 -43.65 -26.04
C TRP A 701 22.51 -43.62 -26.85
N PHE A 702 23.19 -44.76 -26.95
CA PHE A 702 24.09 -45.06 -28.07
C PHE A 702 24.16 -46.58 -28.22
N GLY A 703 23.63 -47.10 -29.33
CA GLY A 703 23.77 -48.52 -29.65
C GLY A 703 22.82 -49.15 -30.68
N LEU A 704 22.34 -48.42 -31.70
CA LEU A 704 22.16 -48.87 -33.11
C LEU A 704 21.55 -47.74 -33.95
#